data_AF-A0A978VUS8-F1
#
_entry.id   AF-A0A978VUS8-F1
#
_cell.length_a   1.000
_cell.length_b   1.000
_cell.length_c   1.000
_cell.angle_alpha   90.00
_cell.angle_beta   90.00
_cell.angle_gamma   90.00
#
_symmetry.space_group_name_H-M   'P 1'
#
loop_
_entity.id
_entity.type
_entity.pdbx_description
1 polymer ?
#
loop_
_entity_poly.entity_id
_entity_poly.type
_entity_poly.pdbx_seq_one_letter_code
_entity_poly.pdbx_strand_id
1 'polypeptide(L)'
;MGTKHGFVEISRREIGLSRPRCFTRRFSASEVLVERLDLYGKLNGHKGCVNTVEFNSTGELLVSGSDDKQVILWDWATKTRRLLYPSGHYDNIFQARIMPFTDDRKIVTSAADGQVRLGQILEDGQIDTKMLGRHQGHVYKLAPEPGSPHILYSCGEDGFVQHFDLRSRIATKLLCCTSLSAKNEQVQNSIRLNAIVIDPTNPNYLAVGGSDEYARVYDIRKCQWDESSNLDVPVNMFCPKHLIETSNIHITGLAYSNTSELLVSYNDEHIYLFQKNMGLGPSPSSALVEGMQLEEPQVYLGHRNSQTVKGVSFFGPDDDYVLSGSDCGHIFIWRKKGAKLVRLMRGDRRVVNHLEPHPYMPIFATCGIENDVKLWAPTATDGPPLPDNVGKIMESNRQGREDQSRVTLTPDVIMHVLRLQRRQTAAYIERRYSRADIESDEENGEAYVLGLSEASDGNASFDEGSTENLGDGVYVSVMYTILSTDSVQCIQNSLIINTQMGKSNPDEKILSYEDVVLRRSDLDILQGPYFLNDRIIEFYFSYLSSSNPCEEILLVPPSISFWIMNCPTEGLKEFLEPLRLPFKHLVIFPVNDNDDVGKAEGGTHWSLLAFDRKSNVFVHHDSCSGMNTWDAKRLYNAVVGFVSDSNSASNAVYKECKDSPQQRNGYDCGLYVTAIAKVICLWYGSGEENNRYKDKDDLWFSAVKEKVTTYAVNEMRNEILGLIRSLMDVKQGLPVT
;
A
#
# COMPACT_ATOMS: atom_id res chain seq x y z
N MET A 1 -19.42 -4.41 -9.30
CA MET A 1 -18.95 -3.90 -10.61
C MET A 1 -17.85 -2.90 -10.30
N GLY A 2 -16.68 -2.99 -10.95
CA GLY A 2 -15.63 -1.98 -10.76
C GLY A 2 -16.09 -0.66 -11.37
N THR A 3 -16.12 0.41 -10.58
CA THR A 3 -16.57 1.73 -11.03
C THR A 3 -15.46 2.47 -11.76
N LYS A 4 -15.75 2.92 -12.99
CA LYS A 4 -14.95 3.93 -13.70
C LYS A 4 -14.99 5.31 -13.02
N HIS A 5 -15.95 5.52 -12.12
CA HIS A 5 -16.21 6.79 -11.45
C HIS A 5 -15.41 6.90 -10.13
N GLY A 6 -14.07 6.94 -10.22
CA GLY A 6 -13.22 7.24 -9.06
C GLY A 6 -13.58 8.59 -8.42
N PHE A 7 -13.88 9.60 -9.26
CA PHE A 7 -14.34 10.91 -8.85
C PHE A 7 -15.65 10.90 -8.05
N VAL A 8 -16.65 10.10 -8.44
CA VAL A 8 -17.94 10.03 -7.71
C VAL A 8 -17.77 9.43 -6.31
N GLU A 9 -16.82 8.52 -6.08
CA GLU A 9 -16.51 8.09 -4.71
C GLU A 9 -15.74 9.16 -3.92
N ILE A 10 -14.87 9.98 -4.55
CA ILE A 10 -14.26 11.15 -3.89
C ILE A 10 -15.34 12.15 -3.48
N SER A 11 -16.20 12.58 -4.41
CA SER A 11 -17.30 13.50 -4.14
C SER A 11 -18.29 12.97 -3.09
N ARG A 12 -18.44 11.64 -2.94
CA ARG A 12 -19.26 11.03 -1.88
C ARG A 12 -18.56 10.94 -0.52
N ARG A 13 -17.23 10.80 -0.49
CA ARG A 13 -16.45 10.82 0.75
C ARG A 13 -16.56 12.20 1.41
N GLU A 14 -16.23 13.24 0.65
CA GLU A 14 -16.06 14.62 1.13
C GLU A 14 -17.38 15.32 1.54
N ILE A 15 -18.49 14.58 1.56
CA ILE A 15 -19.82 15.02 2.00
C ILE A 15 -20.43 14.05 3.04
N GLY A 16 -19.61 13.16 3.60
CA GLY A 16 -20.02 12.14 4.60
C GLY A 16 -20.83 10.96 4.07
N LEU A 17 -21.19 10.90 2.77
CA LEU A 17 -22.00 9.80 2.20
C LEU A 17 -21.23 8.48 1.98
N SER A 18 -19.89 8.50 1.99
CA SER A 18 -19.06 7.29 1.88
C SER A 18 -18.07 7.20 3.05
N ARG A 19 -18.39 6.34 4.03
CA ARG A 19 -17.53 6.08 5.22
C ARG A 19 -16.07 5.86 4.79
N PRO A 20 -15.05 6.43 5.48
CA PRO A 20 -13.66 6.40 5.01
C PRO A 20 -13.11 5.04 4.59
N ARG A 21 -13.45 3.96 5.32
CA ARG A 21 -13.07 2.59 4.95
C ARG A 21 -13.74 2.12 3.64
N CYS A 22 -15.01 2.45 3.42
CA CYS A 22 -15.74 2.10 2.20
C CYS A 22 -15.23 2.88 0.99
N PHE A 23 -14.97 4.18 1.15
CA PHE A 23 -14.30 5.00 0.14
C PHE A 23 -12.93 4.39 -0.22
N THR A 24 -12.06 4.22 0.78
CA THR A 24 -10.67 3.78 0.57
C THR A 24 -10.62 2.42 -0.12
N ARG A 25 -11.55 1.50 0.21
CA ARG A 25 -11.70 0.25 -0.53
C ARG A 25 -12.09 0.48 -1.99
N ARG A 26 -13.23 1.12 -2.27
CA ARG A 26 -13.74 1.32 -3.63
C ARG A 26 -12.78 2.11 -4.53
N PHE A 27 -12.09 3.10 -3.96
CA PHE A 27 -11.08 3.88 -4.67
C PHE A 27 -9.89 3.00 -5.06
N SER A 28 -9.32 2.24 -4.10
CA SER A 28 -8.20 1.31 -4.36
C SER A 28 -8.57 0.14 -5.28
N ALA A 29 -9.85 -0.22 -5.37
CA ALA A 29 -10.40 -1.20 -6.30
C ALA A 29 -10.65 -0.65 -7.73
N SER A 30 -10.52 0.67 -7.96
CA SER A 30 -10.91 1.28 -9.23
C SER A 30 -9.97 0.87 -10.37
N GLU A 31 -10.57 0.45 -11.49
CA GLU A 31 -9.86 0.05 -12.71
C GLU A 31 -8.95 1.17 -13.21
N VAL A 32 -9.33 2.43 -12.98
CA VAL A 32 -8.55 3.63 -13.39
C VAL A 32 -7.22 3.74 -12.64
N LEU A 33 -7.15 3.34 -11.35
CA LEU A 33 -5.87 3.31 -10.63
C LEU A 33 -4.99 2.16 -11.12
N VAL A 34 -5.60 0.99 -11.38
CA VAL A 34 -4.89 -0.16 -11.96
C VAL A 34 -4.34 0.19 -13.35
N GLU A 35 -5.13 0.85 -14.19
CA GLU A 35 -4.74 1.32 -15.52
C GLU A 35 -3.57 2.31 -15.45
N ARG A 36 -3.45 3.12 -14.38
CA ARG A 36 -2.38 4.09 -14.14
C ARG A 36 -1.14 3.56 -13.39
N LEU A 37 -1.09 2.25 -13.09
CA LEU A 37 0.08 1.62 -12.46
C LEU A 37 1.34 1.77 -13.33
N ASP A 38 2.41 2.29 -12.74
CA ASP A 38 3.73 2.44 -13.35
C ASP A 38 4.85 2.30 -12.30
N LEU A 39 6.11 2.28 -12.74
CA LEU A 39 7.30 2.08 -11.91
C LEU A 39 7.56 3.28 -11.00
N TYR A 40 7.09 3.21 -9.75
CA TYR A 40 7.34 4.21 -8.71
C TYR A 40 8.81 4.29 -8.29
N GLY A 41 9.55 3.18 -8.36
CA GLY A 41 10.98 3.18 -8.08
C GLY A 41 11.61 1.81 -7.94
N LYS A 42 12.91 1.81 -7.63
CA LYS A 42 13.75 0.63 -7.43
C LYS A 42 14.47 0.71 -6.08
N LEU A 43 14.44 -0.38 -5.31
CA LEU A 43 15.25 -0.57 -4.11
C LEU A 43 16.49 -1.38 -4.50
N ASN A 44 17.66 -0.75 -4.43
CA ASN A 44 18.92 -1.30 -4.90
C ASN A 44 19.81 -1.61 -3.69
N GLY A 45 20.35 -2.83 -3.61
CA GLY A 45 21.24 -3.20 -2.49
C GLY A 45 21.63 -4.67 -2.40
N HIS A 46 20.86 -5.58 -3.01
CA HIS A 46 21.27 -6.97 -3.18
C HIS A 46 22.35 -7.12 -4.26
N LYS A 47 23.16 -8.17 -4.14
CA LYS A 47 24.25 -8.55 -5.07
C LYS A 47 23.92 -9.77 -5.93
N GLY A 48 22.80 -10.44 -5.67
CA GLY A 48 22.29 -11.56 -6.46
C GLY A 48 20.84 -11.34 -6.88
N CYS A 49 20.24 -12.30 -7.60
CA CYS A 49 18.82 -12.27 -7.93
C CYS A 49 17.96 -12.16 -6.66
N VAL A 50 16.88 -11.39 -6.70
CA VAL A 50 15.96 -11.25 -5.55
C VAL A 50 14.76 -12.17 -5.79
N ASN A 51 14.59 -13.19 -4.95
CA ASN A 51 13.55 -14.22 -5.16
C ASN A 51 12.27 -13.94 -4.37
N THR A 52 12.36 -13.08 -3.35
CA THR A 52 11.27 -12.82 -2.40
C THR A 52 11.24 -11.36 -1.98
N VAL A 53 10.02 -10.83 -1.93
CA VAL A 53 9.64 -9.53 -1.38
C VAL A 53 8.36 -9.74 -0.59
N GLU A 54 8.23 -9.12 0.58
CA GLU A 54 7.02 -9.25 1.40
C GLU A 54 6.82 -8.05 2.31
N PHE A 55 5.58 -7.57 2.45
CA PHE A 55 5.25 -6.45 3.35
C PHE A 55 5.05 -6.94 4.79
N ASN A 56 5.35 -6.09 5.77
CA ASN A 56 4.91 -6.29 7.15
C ASN A 56 3.39 -6.12 7.28
N SER A 57 2.81 -6.47 8.43
CA SER A 57 1.35 -6.40 8.63
C SER A 57 0.77 -4.97 8.61
N THR A 58 1.59 -3.92 8.80
CA THR A 58 1.13 -2.52 8.67
C THR A 58 1.23 -2.00 7.23
N GLY A 59 2.04 -2.64 6.39
CA GLY A 59 2.43 -2.19 5.06
C GLY A 59 3.60 -1.20 5.02
N GLU A 60 4.07 -0.69 6.16
CA GLU A 60 5.12 0.34 6.25
C GLU A 60 6.52 -0.17 5.87
N LEU A 61 6.80 -1.46 6.09
CA LEU A 61 8.10 -2.09 5.83
C LEU A 61 7.98 -3.21 4.80
N LEU A 62 9.05 -3.39 4.01
CA LEU A 62 9.19 -4.48 3.05
C LEU A 62 10.45 -5.28 3.36
N VAL A 63 10.35 -6.60 3.50
CA VAL A 63 11.52 -7.50 3.56
C VAL A 63 11.84 -8.06 2.17
N SER A 64 13.12 -8.29 1.87
CA SER A 64 13.55 -9.04 0.69
C SER A 64 14.70 -10.00 0.96
N GLY A 65 14.81 -11.04 0.14
CA GLY A 65 15.82 -12.10 0.24
C GLY A 65 16.33 -12.55 -1.13
N SER A 66 17.60 -12.96 -1.18
CA SER A 66 18.36 -13.08 -2.43
C SER A 66 19.34 -14.26 -2.46
N ASP A 67 19.80 -14.59 -3.66
CA ASP A 67 20.97 -15.42 -3.97
C ASP A 67 22.27 -14.96 -3.26
N ASP A 68 22.36 -13.69 -2.83
CA ASP A 68 23.48 -13.19 -2.00
C ASP A 68 23.42 -13.62 -0.52
N LYS A 69 22.39 -14.39 -0.15
CA LYS A 69 22.14 -14.97 1.18
C LYS A 69 21.91 -13.93 2.27
N GLN A 70 21.73 -12.67 1.90
CA GLN A 70 21.34 -11.59 2.79
C GLN A 70 19.82 -11.48 2.86
N VAL A 71 19.33 -11.00 4.00
CA VAL A 71 18.00 -10.40 4.12
C VAL A 71 18.18 -8.89 4.23
N ILE A 72 17.30 -8.15 3.56
CA ILE A 72 17.22 -6.69 3.67
C ILE A 72 15.83 -6.31 4.14
N LEU A 73 15.75 -5.39 5.11
CA LEU A 73 14.51 -4.74 5.53
C LEU A 73 14.53 -3.29 5.03
N TRP A 74 13.48 -2.91 4.30
CA TRP A 74 13.36 -1.63 3.60
C TRP A 74 12.23 -0.79 4.19
N ASP A 75 12.49 0.51 4.25
CA ASP A 75 11.45 1.53 4.22
C ASP A 75 11.22 1.86 2.74
N TRP A 76 10.19 1.25 2.16
CA TRP A 76 9.94 1.29 0.72
C TRP A 76 9.44 2.67 0.25
N ALA A 77 8.82 3.44 1.15
CA ALA A 77 8.26 4.75 0.86
C ALA A 77 9.38 5.80 0.68
N THR A 78 10.35 5.84 1.61
CA THR A 78 11.58 6.64 1.46
C THR A 78 12.60 6.00 0.52
N LYS A 79 12.38 4.73 0.14
CA LYS A 79 13.29 3.89 -0.67
C LYS A 79 14.64 3.64 0.01
N THR A 80 14.66 3.65 1.35
CA THR A 80 15.88 3.49 2.17
C THR A 80 16.00 2.10 2.77
N ARG A 81 17.25 1.67 3.01
CA ARG A 81 17.56 0.40 3.65
C ARG A 81 17.59 0.59 5.17
N ARG A 82 16.65 -0.02 5.90
CA ARG A 82 16.58 0.04 7.37
C ARG A 82 17.56 -0.95 8.00
N LEU A 83 17.59 -2.21 7.54
CA LEU A 83 18.51 -3.25 8.03
C LEU A 83 19.04 -4.11 6.89
N LEU A 84 20.22 -4.69 7.08
CA LEU A 84 20.86 -5.69 6.22
C LEU A 84 21.56 -6.71 7.13
N TYR A 85 21.32 -8.00 6.93
CA TYR A 85 22.03 -9.05 7.67
C TYR A 85 22.20 -10.35 6.88
N PRO A 86 23.28 -11.12 7.17
CA PRO A 86 23.43 -12.46 6.62
C PRO A 86 22.43 -13.41 7.29
N SER A 87 21.59 -14.07 6.49
CA SER A 87 20.56 -15.00 7.00
C SER A 87 21.11 -16.24 7.72
N GLY A 88 22.38 -16.57 7.48
CA GLY A 88 23.00 -17.84 7.88
C GLY A 88 22.64 -19.03 6.97
N HIS A 89 21.96 -18.81 5.84
CA HIS A 89 21.81 -19.82 4.79
C HIS A 89 23.09 -19.98 3.95
N TYR A 90 23.28 -21.18 3.39
CA TYR A 90 24.44 -21.56 2.60
C TYR A 90 24.20 -21.54 1.07
N ASP A 91 22.95 -21.46 0.62
CA ASP A 91 22.55 -21.29 -0.79
C ASP A 91 21.36 -20.31 -0.87
N ASN A 92 20.82 -20.05 -2.06
CA ASN A 92 19.82 -19.03 -2.37
C ASN A 92 18.60 -19.01 -1.44
N ILE A 93 18.24 -17.84 -0.89
CA ILE A 93 16.98 -17.64 -0.17
C ILE A 93 15.82 -17.65 -1.18
N PHE A 94 14.78 -18.43 -0.92
CA PHE A 94 13.57 -18.53 -1.74
C PHE A 94 12.37 -17.79 -1.14
N GLN A 95 12.22 -17.75 0.19
CA GLN A 95 11.27 -16.84 0.83
C GLN A 95 11.82 -16.22 2.12
N ALA A 96 11.43 -14.98 2.39
CA ALA A 96 11.60 -14.26 3.65
C ALA A 96 10.24 -13.67 4.04
N ARG A 97 9.77 -13.92 5.26
CA ARG A 97 8.46 -13.46 5.76
C ARG A 97 8.61 -12.82 7.14
N ILE A 98 7.86 -11.77 7.42
CA ILE A 98 7.83 -11.12 8.75
C ILE A 98 6.74 -11.81 9.59
N MET A 99 7.07 -12.26 10.80
CA MET A 99 6.10 -12.91 11.68
C MET A 99 5.13 -11.87 12.27
N PRO A 100 3.81 -12.05 12.13
CA PRO A 100 2.83 -11.06 12.57
C PRO A 100 2.83 -10.92 14.10
N PHE A 101 2.48 -9.75 14.62
CA PHE A 101 2.47 -9.45 16.08
C PHE A 101 3.83 -9.63 16.78
N THR A 102 4.95 -9.45 16.07
CA THR A 102 6.31 -9.56 16.64
C THR A 102 7.10 -8.25 16.70
N ASP A 103 6.42 -7.09 16.58
CA ASP A 103 7.05 -5.76 16.44
C ASP A 103 8.05 -5.72 15.26
N ASP A 104 7.72 -6.48 14.20
CA ASP A 104 8.53 -6.82 13.03
C ASP A 104 9.93 -7.40 13.32
N ARG A 105 10.22 -7.78 14.57
CA ARG A 105 11.55 -8.24 15.01
C ARG A 105 11.89 -9.68 14.62
N LYS A 106 10.93 -10.46 14.12
CA LYS A 106 11.13 -11.88 13.79
C LYS A 106 10.86 -12.11 12.31
N ILE A 107 11.93 -12.45 11.58
CA ILE A 107 11.90 -12.71 10.14
C ILE A 107 12.26 -14.18 9.92
N VAL A 108 11.35 -14.93 9.30
CA VAL A 108 11.56 -16.36 8.97
C VAL A 108 11.97 -16.50 7.51
N THR A 109 12.95 -17.36 7.23
CA THR A 109 13.51 -17.57 5.89
C THR A 109 13.61 -19.03 5.50
N SER A 110 13.44 -19.31 4.20
CA SER A 110 13.65 -20.62 3.59
C SER A 110 14.53 -20.52 2.35
N ALA A 111 15.27 -21.58 2.03
CA ALA A 111 16.33 -21.53 1.01
C ALA A 111 16.57 -22.87 0.29
N ALA A 112 17.42 -22.81 -0.73
CA ALA A 112 17.91 -23.96 -1.48
C ALA A 112 18.79 -24.92 -0.66
N ASP A 113 19.33 -24.51 0.49
CA ASP A 113 20.07 -25.40 1.40
C ASP A 113 19.18 -26.35 2.24
N GLY A 114 17.86 -26.22 2.08
CA GLY A 114 16.83 -27.01 2.74
C GLY A 114 16.52 -26.59 4.17
N GLN A 115 17.17 -25.54 4.69
CA GLN A 115 16.88 -25.04 6.04
C GLN A 115 15.63 -24.16 6.06
N VAL A 116 14.98 -24.13 7.22
CA VAL A 116 14.15 -22.99 7.66
C VAL A 116 14.87 -22.32 8.82
N ARG A 117 15.01 -20.99 8.77
CA ARG A 117 15.74 -20.19 9.76
C ARG A 117 14.89 -19.04 10.29
N LEU A 118 15.24 -18.56 11.48
CA LEU A 118 14.73 -17.32 12.07
C LEU A 118 15.88 -16.33 12.23
N GLY A 119 15.74 -15.14 11.66
CA GLY A 119 16.44 -13.94 12.14
C GLY A 119 15.62 -13.25 13.23
N GLN A 120 16.24 -12.94 14.37
CA GLN A 120 15.60 -12.19 15.44
C GLN A 120 16.39 -10.91 15.75
N ILE A 121 15.74 -9.77 15.56
CA ILE A 121 16.27 -8.43 15.88
C ILE A 121 16.16 -8.24 17.41
N LEU A 122 17.29 -7.90 18.03
CA LEU A 122 17.44 -7.69 19.47
C LEU A 122 17.31 -6.20 19.83
N GLU A 123 17.18 -5.89 21.12
CA GLU A 123 16.96 -4.52 21.61
C GLU A 123 18.18 -3.60 21.43
N ASP A 124 19.38 -4.15 21.30
CA ASP A 124 20.62 -3.44 20.97
C ASP A 124 20.85 -3.27 19.47
N GLY A 125 19.91 -3.73 18.63
CA GLY A 125 20.01 -3.71 17.18
C GLY A 125 20.84 -4.84 16.56
N GLN A 126 21.40 -5.75 17.37
CA GLN A 126 22.02 -6.98 16.85
C GLN A 126 20.95 -7.95 16.33
N ILE A 127 21.37 -8.91 15.49
CA ILE A 127 20.47 -9.88 14.85
C ILE A 127 21.03 -11.28 15.05
N ASP A 128 20.36 -12.08 15.87
CA ASP A 128 20.62 -13.52 16.01
C ASP A 128 20.02 -14.27 14.82
N THR A 129 20.68 -15.32 14.32
CA THR A 129 20.11 -16.21 13.30
C THR A 129 20.23 -17.68 13.70
N LYS A 130 19.07 -18.33 13.89
CA LYS A 130 18.98 -19.74 14.31
C LYS A 130 18.29 -20.59 13.25
N MET A 131 18.75 -21.83 13.07
CA MET A 131 18.01 -22.84 12.31
C MET A 131 16.81 -23.31 13.13
N LEU A 132 15.62 -23.37 12.51
CA LEU A 132 14.40 -23.90 13.11
C LEU A 132 14.19 -25.39 12.76
N GLY A 133 14.56 -25.78 11.54
CA GLY A 133 14.50 -27.15 11.04
C GLY A 133 15.04 -27.27 9.62
N ARG A 134 14.88 -28.44 9.01
CA ARG A 134 15.48 -28.77 7.72
C ARG A 134 14.67 -29.84 6.97
N HIS A 135 14.55 -29.68 5.65
CA HIS A 135 14.00 -30.65 4.70
C HIS A 135 15.11 -31.35 3.90
N GLN A 136 14.81 -32.50 3.31
CA GLN A 136 15.71 -33.23 2.39
C GLN A 136 15.51 -32.77 0.94
N GLY A 137 15.86 -31.51 0.68
CA GLY A 137 15.71 -30.84 -0.62
C GLY A 137 15.44 -29.35 -0.44
N HIS A 138 15.06 -28.65 -1.50
CA HIS A 138 14.77 -27.21 -1.44
C HIS A 138 13.47 -26.91 -0.65
N VAL A 139 13.39 -25.71 -0.04
CA VAL A 139 12.19 -25.22 0.67
C VAL A 139 11.74 -23.89 0.06
N TYR A 140 10.80 -23.96 -0.88
CA TYR A 140 10.41 -22.81 -1.70
C TYR A 140 9.48 -21.81 -1.00
N LYS A 141 8.61 -22.28 -0.10
CA LYS A 141 7.57 -21.44 0.52
C LYS A 141 7.34 -21.75 2.01
N LEU A 142 6.95 -20.69 2.72
CA LEU A 142 6.59 -20.66 4.14
C LEU A 142 5.17 -20.10 4.30
N ALA A 143 4.42 -20.59 5.30
CA ALA A 143 3.10 -20.08 5.67
C ALA A 143 3.05 -19.80 7.20
N PRO A 144 3.29 -18.55 7.64
CA PRO A 144 2.99 -18.09 8.99
C PRO A 144 1.49 -18.16 9.26
N GLU A 145 1.10 -18.57 10.45
CA GLU A 145 -0.30 -18.73 10.84
C GLU A 145 -0.96 -17.35 11.09
N PRO A 146 -2.05 -17.00 10.38
CA PRO A 146 -2.77 -15.74 10.59
C PRO A 146 -3.27 -15.62 12.04
N GLY A 147 -2.87 -14.54 12.72
CA GLY A 147 -3.16 -14.32 14.14
C GLY A 147 -2.04 -14.74 15.11
N SER A 148 -0.96 -15.37 14.63
CA SER A 148 -0.02 -16.11 15.47
C SER A 148 1.42 -15.55 15.42
N PRO A 149 1.99 -15.03 16.53
CA PRO A 149 3.39 -14.59 16.59
C PRO A 149 4.41 -15.73 16.69
N HIS A 150 3.95 -16.98 16.61
CA HIS A 150 4.74 -18.16 17.00
C HIS A 150 4.65 -19.32 16.02
N ILE A 151 3.52 -19.53 15.34
CA ILE A 151 3.32 -20.71 14.49
C ILE A 151 3.58 -20.38 13.02
N LEU A 152 4.33 -21.24 12.35
CA LEU A 152 4.47 -21.26 10.89
C LEU A 152 4.60 -22.69 10.37
N TYR A 153 4.42 -22.84 9.07
CA TYR A 153 4.57 -24.10 8.34
C TYR A 153 5.51 -23.91 7.12
N SER A 154 6.18 -24.97 6.69
CA SER A 154 6.99 -24.98 5.45
C SER A 154 6.72 -26.24 4.63
N CYS A 155 6.88 -26.16 3.32
CA CYS A 155 6.83 -27.31 2.43
C CYS A 155 8.16 -27.49 1.69
N GLY A 156 8.63 -28.73 1.57
CA GLY A 156 9.91 -29.05 0.95
C GLY A 156 9.81 -30.07 -0.18
N GLU A 157 10.91 -30.21 -0.94
CA GLU A 157 11.03 -31.21 -2.00
C GLU A 157 11.06 -32.66 -1.51
N ASP A 158 11.19 -32.89 -0.20
CA ASP A 158 10.99 -34.19 0.43
C ASP A 158 9.50 -34.60 0.55
N GLY A 159 8.60 -33.67 0.25
CA GLY A 159 7.14 -33.84 0.26
C GLY A 159 6.50 -33.78 1.64
N PHE A 160 7.25 -33.42 2.67
CA PHE A 160 6.70 -33.14 3.99
C PHE A 160 6.24 -31.68 4.08
N VAL A 161 5.18 -31.47 4.88
CA VAL A 161 4.96 -30.18 5.54
C VAL A 161 5.56 -30.26 6.94
N GLN A 162 6.38 -29.29 7.32
CA GLN A 162 6.86 -29.12 8.69
C GLN A 162 6.09 -27.98 9.37
N HIS A 163 5.73 -28.19 10.63
CA HIS A 163 5.19 -27.20 11.56
C HIS A 163 6.29 -26.75 12.53
N PHE A 164 6.30 -25.45 12.84
CA PHE A 164 7.25 -24.84 13.77
C PHE A 164 6.50 -23.94 14.75
N ASP A 165 6.73 -24.18 16.04
CA ASP A 165 6.48 -23.19 17.09
C ASP A 165 7.80 -22.48 17.42
N LEU A 166 7.88 -21.16 17.25
CA LEU A 166 9.07 -20.36 17.54
C LEU A 166 9.47 -20.32 19.02
N ARG A 167 8.60 -20.82 19.92
CA ARG A 167 8.89 -21.09 21.34
C ARG A 167 9.57 -22.45 21.55
N SER A 168 9.35 -23.39 20.63
CA SER A 168 10.04 -24.69 20.58
C SER A 168 11.46 -24.56 20.03
N ARG A 169 12.23 -25.65 20.15
CA ARG A 169 13.52 -25.86 19.46
C ARG A 169 13.48 -27.05 18.49
N ILE A 170 12.30 -27.64 18.29
CA ILE A 170 12.08 -28.84 17.49
C ILE A 170 10.98 -28.52 16.47
N ALA A 171 11.30 -28.68 15.19
CA ALA A 171 10.33 -28.73 14.10
C ALA A 171 9.63 -30.10 14.09
N THR A 172 8.32 -30.11 13.89
CA THR A 172 7.50 -31.33 13.83
C THR A 172 6.99 -31.51 12.41
N LYS A 173 7.14 -32.70 11.81
CA LYS A 173 6.43 -33.01 10.57
C LYS A 173 4.92 -33.02 10.86
N LEU A 174 4.15 -32.33 10.03
CA LEU A 174 2.70 -32.20 10.14
C LEU A 174 1.98 -33.25 9.30
N LEU A 175 2.47 -33.47 8.07
CA LEU A 175 1.92 -34.44 7.11
C LEU A 175 2.94 -34.74 5.99
N CYS A 176 2.67 -35.80 5.22
CA CYS A 176 3.43 -36.19 4.03
C CYS A 176 2.50 -36.25 2.80
N CYS A 177 2.86 -35.58 1.69
CA CYS A 177 2.07 -35.59 0.46
C CYS A 177 2.48 -36.72 -0.48
N THR A 178 1.60 -37.71 -0.64
CA THR A 178 1.80 -38.87 -1.52
C THR A 178 1.04 -38.76 -2.85
N SER A 179 1.56 -39.43 -3.88
CA SER A 179 0.90 -39.50 -5.19
C SER A 179 -0.24 -40.50 -5.24
N LEU A 180 -1.38 -40.07 -5.79
CA LEU A 180 -2.53 -40.93 -6.12
C LEU A 180 -2.21 -42.00 -7.17
N SER A 181 -1.14 -41.84 -7.95
CA SER A 181 -0.75 -42.78 -9.02
C SER A 181 -0.07 -44.07 -8.52
N ALA A 182 0.16 -44.21 -7.21
CA ALA A 182 0.89 -45.32 -6.59
C ALA A 182 0.10 -46.65 -6.57
N LYS A 183 -0.11 -47.26 -7.73
CA LYS A 183 -0.80 -48.57 -7.89
C LYS A 183 -0.01 -49.80 -7.39
N ASN A 184 1.17 -49.61 -6.81
CA ASN A 184 2.01 -50.66 -6.21
C ASN A 184 2.40 -50.28 -4.77
N GLU A 185 2.00 -51.10 -3.80
CA GLU A 185 2.08 -50.83 -2.36
C GLU A 185 3.51 -50.78 -1.77
N GLN A 186 4.56 -51.02 -2.58
CA GLN A 186 5.94 -51.19 -2.11
C GLN A 186 6.87 -49.99 -2.31
N VAL A 187 6.43 -48.91 -2.99
CA VAL A 187 7.22 -47.68 -3.12
C VAL A 187 6.32 -46.46 -2.95
N GLN A 188 6.40 -45.81 -1.79
CA GLN A 188 5.75 -44.52 -1.55
C GLN A 188 6.49 -43.40 -2.30
N ASN A 189 5.99 -43.03 -3.47
CA ASN A 189 6.45 -41.85 -4.18
C ASN A 189 5.86 -40.59 -3.52
N SER A 190 6.66 -40.01 -2.61
CA SER A 190 6.44 -38.66 -2.05
C SER A 190 6.49 -37.60 -3.16
N ILE A 191 5.61 -36.60 -3.11
CA ILE A 191 5.56 -35.50 -4.08
C ILE A 191 6.38 -34.33 -3.56
N ARG A 192 7.37 -33.87 -4.32
CA ARG A 192 8.13 -32.64 -4.00
C ARG A 192 7.17 -31.45 -3.94
N LEU A 193 7.12 -30.71 -2.83
CA LEU A 193 6.20 -29.58 -2.64
C LEU A 193 6.86 -28.24 -2.98
N ASN A 194 6.12 -27.41 -3.73
CA ASN A 194 6.58 -26.12 -4.26
C ASN A 194 5.84 -24.94 -3.62
N ALA A 195 4.59 -25.14 -3.19
CA ALA A 195 3.72 -24.08 -2.69
C ALA A 195 2.91 -24.53 -1.47
N ILE A 196 2.74 -23.62 -0.51
CA ILE A 196 1.98 -23.77 0.73
C ILE A 196 1.31 -22.44 1.09
N VAL A 197 0.00 -22.43 1.37
CA VAL A 197 -0.76 -21.25 1.81
C VAL A 197 -1.89 -21.64 2.76
N ILE A 198 -2.18 -20.79 3.75
CA ILE A 198 -3.27 -20.96 4.72
C ILE A 198 -4.49 -20.14 4.28
N ASP A 199 -5.71 -20.63 4.51
CA ASP A 199 -6.94 -19.86 4.30
C ASP A 199 -7.00 -18.69 5.32
N PRO A 200 -6.92 -17.42 4.89
CA PRO A 200 -6.87 -16.27 5.79
C PRO A 200 -8.17 -16.05 6.57
N THR A 201 -9.28 -16.64 6.12
CA THR A 201 -10.57 -16.58 6.81
C THR A 201 -10.74 -17.71 7.83
N ASN A 202 -9.99 -18.81 7.68
CA ASN A 202 -10.09 -19.98 8.53
C ASN A 202 -8.74 -20.73 8.60
N PRO A 203 -7.82 -20.29 9.48
CA PRO A 203 -6.46 -20.84 9.56
C PRO A 203 -6.32 -22.34 9.81
N ASN A 204 -7.41 -23.04 10.13
CA ASN A 204 -7.43 -24.50 10.22
C ASN A 204 -7.24 -25.19 8.85
N TYR A 205 -7.41 -24.48 7.73
CA TYR A 205 -7.25 -25.03 6.38
C TYR A 205 -5.94 -24.58 5.71
N LEU A 206 -5.21 -25.57 5.19
CA LEU A 206 -3.93 -25.41 4.53
C LEU A 206 -3.98 -25.98 3.10
N ALA A 207 -3.68 -25.18 2.09
CA ALA A 207 -3.49 -25.65 0.72
C ALA A 207 -1.99 -25.89 0.43
N VAL A 208 -1.69 -27.01 -0.22
CA VAL A 208 -0.34 -27.37 -0.72
C VAL A 208 -0.38 -27.84 -2.17
N GLY A 209 0.72 -27.62 -2.89
CA GLY A 209 0.90 -28.03 -4.28
C GLY A 209 2.36 -28.33 -4.59
N GLY A 210 2.60 -29.27 -5.50
CA GLY A 210 3.92 -29.82 -5.76
C GLY A 210 4.10 -30.34 -7.18
N SER A 211 4.93 -31.37 -7.34
CA SER A 211 5.28 -32.02 -8.62
C SER A 211 4.15 -32.86 -9.26
N ASP A 212 2.89 -32.48 -9.05
CA ASP A 212 1.70 -33.11 -9.62
C ASP A 212 0.57 -32.09 -9.85
N GLU A 213 -0.56 -32.54 -10.41
CA GLU A 213 -1.63 -31.67 -10.88
C GLU A 213 -2.60 -31.17 -9.78
N TYR A 214 -2.57 -31.76 -8.57
CA TYR A 214 -3.59 -31.51 -7.54
C TYR A 214 -3.17 -30.51 -6.46
N ALA A 215 -3.89 -29.39 -6.37
CA ALA A 215 -3.84 -28.52 -5.20
C ALA A 215 -4.65 -29.17 -4.06
N ARG A 216 -3.98 -29.56 -2.99
CA ARG A 216 -4.55 -30.32 -1.87
C ARG A 216 -4.88 -29.41 -0.70
N VAL A 217 -6.10 -29.47 -0.18
CA VAL A 217 -6.52 -28.74 1.02
C VAL A 217 -6.67 -29.70 2.19
N TYR A 218 -5.86 -29.49 3.22
CA TYR A 218 -5.86 -30.23 4.48
C TYR A 218 -6.54 -29.43 5.60
N ASP A 219 -7.09 -30.14 6.59
CA ASP A 219 -7.57 -29.57 7.86
C ASP A 219 -6.54 -29.91 8.94
N ILE A 220 -5.77 -28.91 9.39
CA ILE A 220 -4.59 -29.08 10.26
C ILE A 220 -4.94 -29.82 11.56
N ARG A 221 -6.20 -29.71 12.01
CA ARG A 221 -6.72 -30.39 13.22
C ARG A 221 -6.97 -31.89 13.03
N LYS A 222 -6.96 -32.38 11.78
CA LYS A 222 -7.12 -33.79 11.42
C LYS A 222 -5.81 -34.47 11.06
N CYS A 223 -4.78 -33.68 10.72
CA CYS A 223 -3.44 -34.20 10.47
C CYS A 223 -2.92 -34.90 11.72
N GLN A 224 -2.28 -36.06 11.56
CA GLN A 224 -1.67 -36.78 12.67
C GLN A 224 -0.19 -36.38 12.76
N TRP A 225 0.21 -35.85 13.91
CA TRP A 225 1.53 -35.22 14.10
C TRP A 225 2.64 -36.26 14.34
N ASP A 226 2.65 -37.36 13.58
CA ASP A 226 3.53 -38.51 13.75
C ASP A 226 4.09 -39.03 12.41
N GLU A 227 5.32 -39.55 12.43
CA GLU A 227 5.94 -40.11 11.20
C GLU A 227 5.38 -41.48 10.79
N SER A 228 4.51 -42.08 11.62
CA SER A 228 4.04 -43.46 11.46
C SER A 228 2.70 -43.61 10.73
N SER A 229 1.89 -42.55 10.61
CA SER A 229 0.58 -42.62 9.95
C SER A 229 0.62 -42.13 8.50
N ASN A 230 0.76 -43.07 7.55
CA ASN A 230 0.70 -42.83 6.10
C ASN A 230 -0.72 -42.48 5.58
N LEU A 231 -1.52 -41.74 6.36
CA LEU A 231 -2.98 -41.67 6.27
C LEU A 231 -3.55 -40.25 6.36
N ASP A 232 -2.72 -39.21 6.23
CA ASP A 232 -3.20 -37.84 6.06
C ASP A 232 -3.87 -37.66 4.68
N VAL A 233 -5.18 -37.88 4.66
CA VAL A 233 -6.02 -37.67 3.47
C VAL A 233 -6.42 -36.18 3.38
N PRO A 234 -6.22 -35.49 2.24
CA PRO A 234 -6.69 -34.13 2.07
C PRO A 234 -8.22 -34.07 2.16
N VAL A 235 -8.75 -33.02 2.76
CA VAL A 235 -10.20 -32.81 2.85
C VAL A 235 -10.81 -32.47 1.48
N ASN A 236 -10.03 -31.84 0.60
CA ASN A 236 -10.44 -31.57 -0.77
C ASN A 236 -9.22 -31.46 -1.71
N MET A 237 -9.41 -31.73 -3.00
CA MET A 237 -8.38 -31.62 -4.04
C MET A 237 -8.92 -30.83 -5.23
N PHE A 238 -8.11 -29.95 -5.82
CA PHE A 238 -8.51 -29.09 -6.95
C PHE A 238 -7.54 -29.31 -8.12
N CYS A 239 -8.09 -29.57 -9.31
CA CYS A 239 -7.37 -29.73 -10.57
C CYS A 239 -8.32 -29.42 -11.75
N PRO A 240 -7.88 -28.73 -12.82
CA PRO A 240 -8.66 -28.58 -14.04
C PRO A 240 -8.84 -29.93 -14.73
N LYS A 241 -10.04 -30.20 -15.27
CA LYS A 241 -10.43 -31.51 -15.83
C LYS A 241 -9.43 -32.09 -16.85
N HIS A 242 -8.85 -31.22 -17.68
CA HIS A 242 -7.94 -31.59 -18.77
C HIS A 242 -6.49 -31.81 -18.32
N LEU A 243 -6.16 -31.53 -17.06
CA LEU A 243 -4.83 -31.77 -16.46
C LEU A 243 -4.81 -33.02 -15.57
N ILE A 244 -5.97 -33.59 -15.25
CA ILE A 244 -6.10 -34.86 -14.52
C ILE A 244 -5.36 -35.98 -15.27
N GLU A 245 -4.54 -36.76 -14.57
CA GLU A 245 -3.67 -37.82 -15.09
C GLU A 245 -2.63 -37.33 -16.14
N THR A 246 -2.40 -36.01 -16.26
CA THR A 246 -1.45 -35.44 -17.23
C THR A 246 -0.03 -35.36 -16.67
N SER A 247 0.86 -36.20 -17.21
CA SER A 247 2.28 -36.21 -16.87
C SER A 247 3.00 -34.89 -17.18
N ASN A 248 4.04 -34.57 -16.40
CA ASN A 248 4.93 -33.39 -16.53
C ASN A 248 4.34 -32.03 -16.09
N ILE A 249 3.17 -32.03 -15.46
CA ILE A 249 2.56 -30.82 -14.88
C ILE A 249 2.77 -30.81 -13.36
N HIS A 250 3.06 -29.62 -12.84
CA HIS A 250 3.29 -29.33 -11.43
C HIS A 250 2.76 -27.95 -11.06
N ILE A 251 2.37 -27.79 -9.81
CA ILE A 251 1.95 -26.51 -9.24
C ILE A 251 3.20 -25.68 -8.91
N THR A 252 3.15 -24.41 -9.31
CA THR A 252 4.23 -23.43 -9.19
C THR A 252 3.89 -22.27 -8.26
N GLY A 253 2.62 -22.10 -7.90
CA GLY A 253 2.17 -21.05 -6.99
C GLY A 253 0.71 -21.28 -6.55
N LEU A 254 0.40 -20.88 -5.33
CA LEU A 254 -0.93 -20.91 -4.73
C LEU A 254 -1.20 -19.56 -4.04
N ALA A 255 -2.45 -19.11 -4.05
CA ALA A 255 -2.93 -18.01 -3.21
C ALA A 255 -4.39 -18.22 -2.82
N TYR A 256 -4.74 -17.82 -1.59
CA TYR A 256 -6.14 -17.74 -1.14
C TYR A 256 -6.65 -16.31 -1.22
N SER A 257 -7.93 -16.14 -1.55
CA SER A 257 -8.63 -14.87 -1.38
C SER A 257 -9.15 -14.70 0.05
N ASN A 258 -9.59 -13.49 0.37
CA ASN A 258 -10.36 -13.14 1.58
C ASN A 258 -11.77 -13.76 1.61
N THR A 259 -12.09 -14.65 0.65
CA THR A 259 -13.37 -15.36 0.47
C THR A 259 -13.19 -16.89 0.36
N SER A 260 -12.01 -17.43 0.71
CA SER A 260 -11.63 -18.84 0.54
C SER A 260 -11.65 -19.37 -0.91
N GLU A 261 -11.55 -18.50 -1.93
CA GLU A 261 -11.32 -18.92 -3.31
C GLU A 261 -9.83 -19.26 -3.47
N LEU A 262 -9.51 -20.35 -4.16
CA LEU A 262 -8.14 -20.85 -4.33
C LEU A 262 -7.63 -20.58 -5.74
N LEU A 263 -6.58 -19.78 -5.85
CA LEU A 263 -5.86 -19.49 -7.08
C LEU A 263 -4.68 -20.46 -7.22
N VAL A 264 -4.58 -21.14 -8.36
CA VAL A 264 -3.55 -22.15 -8.65
C VAL A 264 -2.82 -21.81 -9.95
N SER A 265 -1.48 -21.82 -9.90
CA SER A 265 -0.60 -21.56 -11.05
C SER A 265 0.19 -22.81 -11.43
N TYR A 266 0.09 -23.26 -12.67
CA TYR A 266 0.79 -24.45 -13.18
C TYR A 266 2.03 -24.09 -14.03
N ASN A 267 2.98 -25.01 -14.18
CA ASN A 267 4.03 -24.88 -15.19
C ASN A 267 3.49 -25.18 -16.59
N ASP A 268 4.02 -24.47 -17.58
CA ASP A 268 3.65 -24.50 -19.01
C ASP A 268 2.15 -24.57 -19.31
N GLU A 269 1.33 -24.02 -18.40
CA GLU A 269 -0.11 -23.89 -18.53
C GLU A 269 -0.59 -22.52 -18.01
N HIS A 270 -1.87 -22.41 -17.67
CA HIS A 270 -2.54 -21.21 -17.22
C HIS A 270 -2.73 -21.16 -15.69
N ILE A 271 -3.31 -20.06 -15.22
CA ILE A 271 -3.70 -19.86 -13.82
C ILE A 271 -5.21 -20.08 -13.72
N TYR A 272 -5.65 -20.77 -12.68
CA TYR A 272 -7.04 -21.16 -12.46
C TYR A 272 -7.53 -20.66 -11.10
N LEU A 273 -8.74 -20.11 -11.08
CA LEU A 273 -9.46 -19.75 -9.85
C LEU A 273 -10.56 -20.78 -9.57
N PHE A 274 -10.42 -21.50 -8.47
CA PHE A 274 -11.41 -22.43 -7.95
C PHE A 274 -12.24 -21.78 -6.85
N GLN A 275 -13.56 -21.89 -6.96
CA GLN A 275 -14.47 -21.59 -5.86
C GLN A 275 -14.49 -22.77 -4.87
N LYS A 276 -14.87 -22.51 -3.62
CA LYS A 276 -14.82 -23.48 -2.50
C LYS A 276 -15.63 -24.77 -2.73
N ASN A 277 -16.61 -24.74 -3.63
CA ASN A 277 -17.47 -25.85 -4.05
C ASN A 277 -16.90 -26.68 -5.22
N MET A 278 -15.88 -26.22 -5.93
CA MET A 278 -15.36 -26.83 -7.17
C MET A 278 -14.36 -27.99 -6.96
N GLY A 279 -14.15 -28.40 -5.71
CA GLY A 279 -13.15 -29.41 -5.37
C GLY A 279 -13.66 -30.85 -5.55
N LEU A 280 -12.74 -31.74 -5.94
CA LEU A 280 -12.97 -33.13 -6.34
C LEU A 280 -13.11 -34.10 -5.13
N GLY A 281 -13.15 -33.56 -3.90
CA GLY A 281 -13.14 -34.34 -2.67
C GLY A 281 -11.76 -34.90 -2.31
N PRO A 282 -11.69 -35.88 -1.38
CA PRO A 282 -10.45 -36.53 -0.97
C PRO A 282 -9.90 -37.52 -2.02
N SER A 283 -10.75 -38.01 -2.92
CA SER A 283 -10.45 -39.09 -3.87
C SER A 283 -11.01 -38.75 -5.27
N PRO A 284 -10.24 -38.02 -6.12
CA PRO A 284 -10.70 -37.54 -7.42
C PRO A 284 -11.23 -38.64 -8.36
N SER A 285 -10.68 -39.85 -8.26
CA SER A 285 -11.11 -41.02 -9.04
C SER A 285 -12.55 -41.46 -8.76
N SER A 286 -13.11 -41.16 -7.58
CA SER A 286 -14.52 -41.41 -7.28
C SER A 286 -15.44 -40.38 -7.93
N ALA A 287 -15.08 -39.09 -7.88
CA ALA A 287 -15.88 -37.98 -8.41
C ALA A 287 -16.09 -38.07 -9.93
N LEU A 288 -15.12 -38.63 -10.66
CA LEU A 288 -15.21 -38.85 -12.12
C LEU A 288 -16.15 -40.00 -12.51
N VAL A 289 -16.39 -40.97 -11.61
CA VAL A 289 -17.22 -42.16 -11.90
C VAL A 289 -18.72 -41.89 -11.72
N GLU A 290 -19.10 -40.95 -10.84
CA GLU A 290 -20.51 -40.61 -10.59
C GLU A 290 -21.16 -39.75 -11.71
N GLY A 291 -20.41 -39.42 -12.77
CA GLY A 291 -20.93 -38.68 -13.92
C GLY A 291 -21.34 -37.23 -13.62
N MET A 292 -20.88 -36.67 -12.49
CA MET A 292 -21.19 -35.30 -12.10
C MET A 292 -20.64 -34.30 -13.13
N GLN A 293 -21.48 -33.35 -13.54
CA GLN A 293 -21.05 -32.25 -14.41
C GLN A 293 -20.24 -31.22 -13.61
N LEU A 294 -18.98 -31.58 -13.33
CA LEU A 294 -17.99 -30.72 -12.66
C LEU A 294 -17.97 -29.32 -13.30
N GLU A 295 -18.07 -28.28 -12.47
CA GLU A 295 -17.92 -26.89 -12.91
C GLU A 295 -16.48 -26.65 -13.41
N GLU A 296 -16.29 -25.68 -14.31
CA GLU A 296 -14.96 -25.33 -14.81
C GLU A 296 -14.41 -24.09 -14.10
N PRO A 297 -13.17 -24.15 -13.56
CA PRO A 297 -12.55 -23.02 -12.87
C PRO A 297 -12.25 -21.89 -13.86
N GLN A 298 -12.25 -20.65 -13.38
CA GLN A 298 -12.01 -19.51 -14.26
C GLN A 298 -10.51 -19.39 -14.59
N VAL A 299 -10.18 -19.28 -15.88
CA VAL A 299 -8.81 -19.34 -16.41
C VAL A 299 -8.26 -17.94 -16.73
N TYR A 300 -6.99 -17.68 -16.42
CA TYR A 300 -6.27 -16.45 -16.79
C TYR A 300 -5.16 -16.73 -17.81
N LEU A 301 -5.27 -16.09 -18.98
CA LEU A 301 -4.51 -16.43 -20.19
C LEU A 301 -3.37 -15.45 -20.47
N GLY A 302 -2.38 -15.91 -21.24
CA GLY A 302 -1.33 -15.08 -21.84
C GLY A 302 -0.01 -14.99 -21.05
N HIS A 303 -0.07 -15.18 -19.74
CA HIS A 303 1.14 -15.37 -18.93
C HIS A 303 1.85 -16.67 -19.31
N ARG A 304 3.09 -16.85 -18.84
CA ARG A 304 3.83 -18.12 -18.89
C ARG A 304 4.70 -18.31 -17.65
N ASN A 305 4.74 -19.54 -17.16
CA ASN A 305 5.75 -20.02 -16.23
C ASN A 305 6.33 -21.37 -16.67
N SER A 306 7.66 -21.50 -16.79
CA SER A 306 8.35 -22.80 -16.98
C SER A 306 9.70 -22.88 -16.26
N GLN A 307 10.36 -21.74 -16.01
CA GLN A 307 11.72 -21.67 -15.46
C GLN A 307 11.78 -21.54 -13.93
N THR A 308 10.67 -21.26 -13.22
CA THR A 308 10.72 -20.94 -11.77
C THR A 308 9.44 -21.32 -11.01
N VAL A 309 9.57 -21.54 -9.69
CA VAL A 309 8.43 -21.47 -8.75
C VAL A 309 8.06 -19.99 -8.57
N LYS A 310 6.77 -19.64 -8.53
CA LYS A 310 6.31 -18.26 -8.71
C LYS A 310 5.23 -17.74 -7.77
N GLY A 311 5.26 -16.42 -7.61
CA GLY A 311 4.15 -15.64 -7.08
C GLY A 311 3.02 -15.48 -8.09
N VAL A 312 1.84 -15.99 -7.72
CA VAL A 312 0.54 -15.41 -8.09
C VAL A 312 -0.09 -14.84 -6.83
N SER A 313 -0.88 -13.78 -6.96
CA SER A 313 -1.58 -13.17 -5.83
C SER A 313 -2.85 -12.44 -6.28
N PHE A 314 -3.73 -12.15 -5.33
CA PHE A 314 -4.87 -11.26 -5.55
C PHE A 314 -4.45 -9.80 -5.37
N PHE A 315 -5.24 -8.85 -5.90
CA PHE A 315 -4.95 -7.42 -5.79
C PHE A 315 -6.24 -6.59 -5.79
N GLY A 316 -6.19 -5.44 -5.14
CA GLY A 316 -7.39 -4.72 -4.72
C GLY A 316 -7.91 -5.23 -3.36
N PRO A 317 -8.63 -4.40 -2.60
CA PRO A 317 -8.94 -4.64 -1.19
C PRO A 317 -10.11 -5.61 -0.94
N ASP A 318 -10.83 -6.02 -1.99
CA ASP A 318 -11.84 -7.07 -1.99
C ASP A 318 -11.49 -8.18 -3.02
N ASP A 319 -10.18 -8.34 -3.31
CA ASP A 319 -9.60 -9.26 -4.31
C ASP A 319 -10.14 -9.05 -5.74
N ASP A 320 -10.31 -7.79 -6.14
CA ASP A 320 -10.89 -7.37 -7.42
C ASP A 320 -10.10 -7.81 -8.66
N TYR A 321 -8.79 -8.06 -8.51
CA TYR A 321 -7.83 -8.37 -9.56
C TYR A 321 -6.95 -9.58 -9.19
N VAL A 322 -6.30 -10.15 -10.21
CA VAL A 322 -5.29 -11.21 -10.07
C VAL A 322 -3.99 -10.72 -10.72
N LEU A 323 -2.87 -10.99 -10.06
CA LEU A 323 -1.51 -10.66 -10.48
C LEU A 323 -0.68 -11.92 -10.79
N SER A 324 0.16 -11.85 -11.83
CA SER A 324 1.14 -12.90 -12.16
C SER A 324 2.44 -12.34 -12.74
N GLY A 325 3.57 -12.95 -12.37
CA GLY A 325 4.88 -12.73 -12.98
C GLY A 325 5.17 -13.74 -14.09
N SER A 326 5.73 -13.30 -15.22
CA SER A 326 5.96 -14.16 -16.39
C SER A 326 7.44 -14.29 -16.79
N ASP A 327 7.75 -15.42 -17.43
CA ASP A 327 9.06 -15.80 -18.00
C ASP A 327 9.48 -14.99 -19.24
N CYS A 328 8.60 -14.08 -19.69
CA CYS A 328 8.93 -13.03 -20.66
C CYS A 328 9.29 -11.69 -19.99
N GLY A 329 9.44 -11.65 -18.66
CA GLY A 329 9.79 -10.46 -17.88
C GLY A 329 8.63 -9.49 -17.67
N HIS A 330 7.39 -9.92 -17.88
CA HIS A 330 6.20 -9.09 -17.76
C HIS A 330 5.34 -9.45 -16.54
N ILE A 331 4.68 -8.45 -15.99
CA ILE A 331 3.63 -8.53 -14.97
C ILE A 331 2.29 -8.47 -15.70
N PHE A 332 1.43 -9.45 -15.45
CA PHE A 332 0.06 -9.50 -15.95
C PHE A 332 -0.92 -9.14 -14.83
N ILE A 333 -1.90 -8.28 -15.14
CA ILE A 333 -3.00 -7.93 -14.22
C ILE A 333 -4.32 -8.14 -14.94
N TRP A 334 -5.16 -9.04 -14.41
CA TRP A 334 -6.53 -9.27 -14.90
C TRP A 334 -7.54 -8.90 -13.82
N ARG A 335 -8.76 -8.52 -14.22
CA ARG A 335 -9.91 -8.46 -13.29
C ARG A 335 -10.29 -9.88 -12.86
N LYS A 336 -10.50 -10.10 -11.55
CA LYS A 336 -10.86 -11.43 -10.99
C LYS A 336 -12.13 -11.99 -11.62
N LYS A 337 -13.15 -11.16 -11.86
CA LYS A 337 -14.36 -11.60 -12.59
C LYS A 337 -14.22 -11.47 -14.10
N GLY A 338 -14.27 -12.61 -14.79
CA GLY A 338 -14.28 -12.72 -16.25
C GLY A 338 -12.91 -12.63 -16.93
N ALA A 339 -11.81 -12.72 -16.17
CA ALA A 339 -10.42 -12.79 -16.65
C ALA A 339 -9.99 -11.72 -17.69
N LYS A 340 -10.67 -10.57 -17.77
CA LYS A 340 -10.27 -9.46 -18.65
C LYS A 340 -8.88 -8.97 -18.23
N LEU A 341 -7.90 -9.01 -19.14
CA LEU A 341 -6.61 -8.34 -18.97
C LEU A 341 -6.82 -6.83 -18.85
N VAL A 342 -6.27 -6.22 -17.80
CA VAL A 342 -6.36 -4.78 -17.50
C VAL A 342 -5.01 -4.11 -17.75
N ARG A 343 -3.90 -4.71 -17.29
CA ARG A 343 -2.55 -4.22 -17.56
C ARG A 343 -1.58 -5.35 -17.92
N LEU A 344 -0.63 -5.00 -18.79
CA LEU A 344 0.59 -5.76 -19.06
C LEU A 344 1.76 -4.77 -18.93
N MET A 345 2.69 -5.04 -18.02
CA MET A 345 3.80 -4.12 -17.71
C MET A 345 5.12 -4.89 -17.68
N ARG A 346 6.25 -4.25 -17.99
CA ARG A 346 7.55 -4.93 -17.96
C ARG A 346 8.15 -4.91 -16.55
N GLY A 347 8.02 -6.03 -15.84
CA GLY A 347 8.52 -6.18 -14.48
C GLY A 347 10.02 -6.48 -14.37
N ASP A 348 10.65 -7.08 -15.39
CA ASP A 348 12.05 -7.47 -15.35
C ASP A 348 12.67 -7.52 -16.77
N ARG A 349 13.98 -7.72 -16.88
CA ARG A 349 14.63 -8.02 -18.16
C ARG A 349 14.18 -9.36 -18.72
N ARG A 350 14.00 -10.39 -17.86
CA ARG A 350 13.70 -11.77 -18.28
C ARG A 350 12.62 -12.49 -17.48
N VAL A 351 12.66 -12.46 -16.14
CA VAL A 351 11.73 -13.25 -15.32
C VAL A 351 11.32 -12.45 -14.10
N VAL A 352 10.00 -12.36 -13.87
CA VAL A 352 9.43 -11.93 -12.60
C VAL A 352 9.11 -13.18 -11.78
N ASN A 353 9.85 -13.40 -10.69
CA ASN A 353 9.75 -14.58 -9.85
C ASN A 353 8.58 -14.44 -8.86
N HIS A 354 8.53 -13.30 -8.17
CA HIS A 354 7.53 -13.04 -7.14
C HIS A 354 7.10 -11.58 -7.16
N LEU A 355 5.90 -11.37 -6.65
CA LEU A 355 5.18 -10.12 -6.53
C LEU A 355 4.41 -10.20 -5.21
N GLU A 356 4.26 -9.07 -4.52
CA GLU A 356 3.45 -8.98 -3.31
C GLU A 356 2.67 -7.65 -3.28
N PRO A 357 1.34 -7.68 -3.13
CA PRO A 357 0.50 -6.51 -2.87
C PRO A 357 0.86 -5.80 -1.55
N HIS A 358 0.74 -4.48 -1.52
CA HIS A 358 0.66 -3.75 -0.25
C HIS A 358 -0.71 -4.03 0.40
N PRO A 359 -0.79 -4.39 1.69
CA PRO A 359 -2.02 -4.90 2.32
C PRO A 359 -3.21 -3.93 2.32
N TYR A 360 -2.95 -2.61 2.21
CA TYR A 360 -3.96 -1.56 2.34
C TYR A 360 -4.01 -0.52 1.20
N MET A 361 -3.21 -0.68 0.13
CA MET A 361 -3.05 0.36 -0.91
C MET A 361 -2.95 -0.27 -2.29
N PRO A 362 -3.30 0.45 -3.39
CA PRO A 362 -3.16 -0.02 -4.76
C PRO A 362 -1.70 0.06 -5.24
N ILE A 363 -0.78 -0.50 -4.45
CA ILE A 363 0.67 -0.52 -4.63
C ILE A 363 1.12 -1.98 -4.50
N PHE A 364 2.17 -2.38 -5.23
CA PHE A 364 2.77 -3.71 -5.05
C PHE A 364 4.28 -3.70 -5.34
N ALA A 365 4.99 -4.66 -4.76
CA ALA A 365 6.41 -4.90 -5.01
C ALA A 365 6.60 -6.09 -5.94
N THR A 366 7.69 -6.11 -6.72
CA THR A 366 8.09 -7.27 -7.56
C THR A 366 9.58 -7.50 -7.53
N CYS A 367 9.98 -8.77 -7.66
CA CYS A 367 11.37 -9.22 -7.78
C CYS A 367 11.52 -10.36 -8.79
N GLY A 368 12.75 -10.68 -9.18
CA GLY A 368 13.04 -11.45 -10.38
C GLY A 368 14.51 -11.84 -10.53
N ILE A 369 14.99 -11.90 -11.77
CA ILE A 369 16.39 -12.25 -12.04
C ILE A 369 17.35 -11.05 -11.91
N GLU A 370 16.85 -9.81 -11.87
CA GLU A 370 17.65 -8.64 -11.46
C GLU A 370 17.88 -8.61 -9.93
N ASN A 371 18.83 -7.77 -9.49
CA ASN A 371 19.24 -7.61 -8.10
C ASN A 371 18.56 -6.42 -7.38
N ASP A 372 17.45 -5.93 -7.94
CA ASP A 372 16.65 -4.84 -7.41
C ASP A 372 15.20 -5.28 -7.11
N VAL A 373 14.59 -4.66 -6.12
CA VAL A 373 13.15 -4.74 -5.90
C VAL A 373 12.49 -3.55 -6.60
N LYS A 374 11.43 -3.80 -7.35
CA LYS A 374 10.69 -2.76 -8.09
C LYS A 374 9.35 -2.49 -7.42
N LEU A 375 9.01 -1.22 -7.27
CA LEU A 375 7.78 -0.75 -6.64
C LEU A 375 6.85 -0.16 -7.70
N TRP A 376 5.57 -0.51 -7.65
CA TRP A 376 4.56 -0.12 -8.63
C TRP A 376 3.43 0.64 -7.95
N ALA A 377 3.09 1.82 -8.46
CA ALA A 377 2.06 2.70 -7.89
C ALA A 377 1.29 3.44 -9.01
N PRO A 378 0.06 3.92 -8.76
CA PRO A 378 -0.80 4.55 -9.77
C PRO A 378 -0.34 5.99 -10.09
N THR A 379 0.82 6.11 -10.72
CA THR A 379 1.60 7.36 -10.87
C THR A 379 1.65 7.90 -12.29
N ALA A 380 1.25 7.13 -13.30
CA ALA A 380 1.13 7.64 -14.66
C ALA A 380 0.08 8.77 -14.73
N THR A 381 0.27 9.77 -15.60
CA THR A 381 -0.70 10.87 -15.80
C THR A 381 -2.01 10.32 -16.33
N ASP A 382 -1.91 9.59 -17.43
CA ASP A 382 -2.97 8.88 -18.12
C ASP A 382 -2.90 7.39 -17.78
N GLY A 383 -4.00 6.65 -17.95
CA GLY A 383 -3.95 5.18 -17.91
C GLY A 383 -3.42 4.68 -19.25
N PRO A 384 -2.16 4.21 -19.37
CA PRO A 384 -1.60 3.90 -20.68
C PRO A 384 -2.28 2.65 -21.25
N PRO A 385 -2.59 2.60 -22.55
CA PRO A 385 -3.22 1.44 -23.17
C PRO A 385 -2.35 0.18 -22.99
N LEU A 386 -2.99 -0.98 -23.12
CA LEU A 386 -2.28 -2.25 -23.25
C LEU A 386 -1.30 -2.16 -24.44
N PRO A 387 -0.01 -2.52 -24.27
CA PRO A 387 0.99 -2.35 -25.32
C PRO A 387 0.61 -2.96 -26.67
N ASP A 388 0.92 -2.30 -27.79
CA ASP A 388 0.53 -2.75 -29.14
C ASP A 388 1.04 -4.16 -29.50
N ASN A 389 2.07 -4.62 -28.81
CA ASN A 389 2.66 -5.96 -28.95
C ASN A 389 2.10 -7.01 -27.99
N VAL A 390 1.07 -6.72 -27.16
CA VAL A 390 0.46 -7.69 -26.22
C VAL A 390 0.11 -9.01 -26.89
N GLY A 391 -0.52 -8.97 -28.08
CA GLY A 391 -0.82 -10.17 -28.85
C GLY A 391 0.45 -10.98 -29.19
N LYS A 392 1.53 -10.31 -29.60
CA LYS A 392 2.83 -10.96 -29.90
C LYS A 392 3.50 -11.53 -28.65
N ILE A 393 3.38 -10.86 -27.50
CA ILE A 393 3.91 -11.33 -26.21
C ILE A 393 3.14 -12.59 -25.75
N MET A 394 1.81 -12.55 -25.78
CA MET A 394 0.96 -13.68 -25.42
C MET A 394 1.15 -14.88 -26.37
N GLU A 395 1.35 -14.62 -27.66
CA GLU A 395 1.62 -15.66 -28.67
C GLU A 395 3.01 -16.27 -28.51
N SER A 396 4.04 -15.44 -28.27
CA SER A 396 5.40 -15.94 -27.93
C SER A 396 5.40 -16.77 -26.64
N ASN A 397 4.57 -16.41 -25.66
CA ASN A 397 4.32 -17.21 -24.47
C ASN A 397 3.56 -18.51 -24.75
N ARG A 398 2.70 -18.56 -25.79
CA ARG A 398 2.00 -19.78 -26.23
C ARG A 398 2.97 -20.73 -26.94
N GLN A 399 3.61 -20.28 -28.02
CA GLN A 399 4.61 -21.05 -28.75
C GLN A 399 5.71 -21.56 -27.82
N GLY A 400 6.15 -20.75 -26.85
CA GLY A 400 7.14 -21.16 -25.86
C GLY A 400 6.75 -22.38 -25.02
N ARG A 401 5.47 -22.52 -24.63
CA ARG A 401 4.95 -23.73 -23.95
C ARG A 401 5.05 -24.94 -24.87
N GLU A 402 4.52 -24.79 -26.08
CA GLU A 402 4.46 -25.84 -27.09
C GLU A 402 5.87 -26.35 -27.45
N ASP A 403 6.84 -25.45 -27.59
CA ASP A 403 8.24 -25.79 -27.89
C ASP A 403 8.93 -26.52 -26.72
N GLN A 404 8.76 -26.05 -25.47
CA GLN A 404 9.40 -26.67 -24.30
C GLN A 404 8.71 -27.95 -23.82
N SER A 405 7.45 -28.21 -24.20
CA SER A 405 6.76 -29.48 -23.94
C SER A 405 7.52 -30.73 -24.43
N ARG A 406 8.47 -30.54 -25.36
CA ARG A 406 9.29 -31.60 -25.97
C ARG A 406 10.57 -31.92 -25.20
N VAL A 407 10.97 -31.10 -24.23
CA VAL A 407 12.19 -31.31 -23.41
C VAL A 407 11.94 -30.82 -21.97
N THR A 408 11.45 -31.71 -21.11
CA THR A 408 11.33 -31.46 -19.67
C THR A 408 12.68 -31.52 -18.96
N LEU A 409 13.26 -30.35 -18.71
CA LEU A 409 14.43 -30.20 -17.84
C LEU A 409 14.00 -30.27 -16.37
N THR A 410 14.73 -30.99 -15.52
CA THR A 410 14.42 -31.01 -14.07
C THR A 410 14.73 -29.66 -13.43
N PRO A 411 14.15 -29.32 -12.26
CA PRO A 411 14.47 -28.09 -11.52
C PRO A 411 15.98 -27.90 -11.29
N ASP A 412 16.72 -28.98 -11.04
CA ASP A 412 18.18 -28.99 -10.92
C ASP A 412 18.86 -28.47 -12.19
N VAL A 413 18.44 -28.97 -13.36
CA VAL A 413 18.98 -28.57 -14.66
C VAL A 413 18.52 -27.16 -15.04
N ILE A 414 17.28 -26.77 -14.71
CA ILE A 414 16.80 -25.40 -14.90
C ILE A 414 17.64 -24.42 -14.06
N MET A 415 17.87 -24.69 -12.78
CA MET A 415 18.75 -23.87 -11.93
C MET A 415 20.21 -23.90 -12.38
N HIS A 416 20.70 -25.01 -12.95
CA HIS A 416 22.03 -25.08 -13.55
C HIS A 416 22.13 -24.23 -14.83
N VAL A 417 21.12 -24.29 -15.71
CA VAL A 417 21.02 -23.47 -16.93
C VAL A 417 20.87 -21.99 -16.59
N LEU A 418 20.09 -21.64 -15.56
CA LEU A 418 20.02 -20.27 -15.05
C LEU A 418 21.35 -19.82 -14.45
N ARG A 419 22.04 -20.65 -13.65
CA ARG A 419 23.40 -20.37 -13.15
C ARG A 419 24.41 -20.16 -14.30
N LEU A 420 24.33 -20.94 -15.40
CA LEU A 420 25.15 -20.75 -16.60
C LEU A 420 24.81 -19.47 -17.37
N GLN A 421 23.52 -19.20 -17.62
CA GLN A 421 23.07 -17.99 -18.32
C GLN A 421 23.37 -16.72 -17.52
N ARG A 422 23.34 -16.76 -16.18
CA ARG A 422 23.77 -15.67 -15.31
C ARG A 422 25.26 -15.37 -15.49
N ARG A 423 26.13 -16.41 -15.51
CA ARG A 423 27.57 -16.25 -15.82
C ARG A 423 27.80 -15.64 -17.21
N GLN A 424 27.09 -16.13 -18.23
CA GLN A 424 27.16 -15.57 -19.60
C GLN A 424 26.65 -14.12 -19.66
N THR A 425 25.61 -13.77 -18.92
CA THR A 425 25.06 -12.41 -18.87
C THR A 425 26.01 -11.44 -18.18
N ALA A 426 26.66 -11.86 -17.09
CA ALA A 426 27.71 -11.08 -16.42
C ALA A 426 28.87 -10.79 -17.38
N ALA A 427 29.43 -11.84 -18.01
CA ALA A 427 30.52 -11.70 -18.98
C ALA A 427 30.13 -10.87 -20.23
N TYR A 428 28.85 -10.87 -20.63
CA TYR A 428 28.34 -10.00 -21.70
C TYR A 428 28.23 -8.53 -21.26
N ILE A 429 27.89 -8.28 -19.99
CA ILE A 429 27.81 -6.93 -19.41
C ILE A 429 29.21 -6.35 -19.18
N GLU A 430 30.17 -7.14 -18.68
CA GLU A 430 31.59 -6.73 -18.57
C GLU A 430 32.17 -6.34 -19.94
N ARG A 431 31.92 -7.15 -20.98
CA ARG A 431 32.26 -6.84 -22.39
C ARG A 431 31.55 -5.61 -22.97
N ARG A 432 30.55 -5.06 -22.28
CA ARG A 432 29.84 -3.83 -22.70
C ARG A 432 30.37 -2.60 -21.97
N TYR A 433 30.71 -2.71 -20.68
CA TYR A 433 31.38 -1.63 -19.94
C TYR A 433 32.83 -1.44 -20.40
N SER A 434 33.61 -2.53 -20.53
CA SER A 434 34.98 -2.50 -21.10
C SER A 434 35.05 -2.07 -22.58
N ARG A 435 33.91 -1.72 -23.20
CA ARG A 435 33.79 -1.18 -24.56
C ARG A 435 33.13 0.21 -24.59
N ALA A 436 32.71 0.75 -23.45
CA ALA A 436 32.25 2.12 -23.30
C ALA A 436 33.40 3.06 -22.89
N ASP A 437 34.40 2.54 -22.18
CA ASP A 437 35.55 3.32 -21.67
C ASP A 437 36.72 3.44 -22.68
N ILE A 438 36.44 3.33 -24.00
CA ILE A 438 37.44 3.43 -25.09
C ILE A 438 36.89 4.24 -26.29
N GLU A 439 36.02 5.23 -26.05
CA GLU A 439 35.58 6.21 -27.06
C GLU A 439 35.74 7.66 -26.55
N SER A 440 36.96 8.00 -26.15
CA SER A 440 37.45 9.38 -26.01
C SER A 440 38.93 9.48 -26.39
N ASP A 441 39.32 10.64 -26.94
CA ASP A 441 40.68 11.15 -27.16
C ASP A 441 41.52 10.54 -28.31
N GLU A 442 41.25 11.07 -29.51
CA GLU A 442 42.15 11.58 -30.58
C GLU A 442 43.48 10.90 -30.99
N GLU A 443 43.65 10.83 -32.32
CA GLU A 443 44.89 10.86 -33.13
C GLU A 443 46.23 10.28 -32.60
N ASN A 444 46.68 9.15 -33.16
CA ASN A 444 47.74 9.11 -34.20
C ASN A 444 48.19 7.68 -34.58
N GLY A 445 48.81 7.53 -35.75
CA GLY A 445 49.99 6.66 -35.97
C GLY A 445 49.87 5.12 -36.04
N GLU A 446 50.06 4.59 -37.26
CA GLU A 446 50.88 3.39 -37.57
C GLU A 446 50.53 1.97 -37.02
N ALA A 447 49.93 1.18 -37.91
CA ALA A 447 50.53 -0.03 -38.52
C ALA A 447 51.00 -1.25 -37.65
N TYR A 448 50.26 -2.36 -37.80
CA TYR A 448 50.70 -3.79 -37.74
C TYR A 448 51.33 -4.37 -36.45
N VAL A 449 50.75 -5.47 -35.94
CA VAL A 449 51.21 -6.88 -36.15
C VAL A 449 50.25 -7.87 -35.45
N LEU A 450 50.14 -9.10 -35.97
CA LEU A 450 49.38 -10.21 -35.37
C LEU A 450 50.23 -11.00 -34.35
N GLY A 451 49.63 -11.43 -33.23
CA GLY A 451 50.31 -12.27 -32.23
C GLY A 451 49.35 -13.22 -31.49
N LEU A 452 49.31 -14.49 -31.88
CA LEU A 452 48.71 -15.59 -31.12
C LEU A 452 49.84 -16.37 -30.42
N SER A 453 49.69 -16.64 -29.12
CA SER A 453 50.50 -17.63 -28.40
C SER A 453 49.77 -18.14 -27.16
N GLU A 454 49.87 -19.45 -26.90
CA GLU A 454 49.19 -20.16 -25.82
C GLU A 454 50.12 -20.44 -24.62
N ALA A 455 49.51 -20.81 -23.48
CA ALA A 455 50.15 -21.44 -22.30
C ALA A 455 51.15 -20.55 -21.51
N SER A 456 51.62 -20.92 -20.31
CA SER A 456 51.46 -22.15 -19.50
C SER A 456 51.44 -21.86 -17.99
N ASP A 457 51.23 -22.88 -17.15
CA ASP A 457 51.18 -22.81 -15.69
C ASP A 457 52.47 -22.29 -15.00
N GLY A 458 52.33 -21.82 -13.75
CA GLY A 458 53.46 -21.44 -12.90
C GLY A 458 53.10 -21.29 -11.42
N ASN A 459 53.27 -22.35 -10.62
CA ASN A 459 53.16 -22.31 -9.15
C ASN A 459 54.37 -21.60 -8.51
N ALA A 460 54.14 -20.77 -7.50
CA ALA A 460 55.12 -20.41 -6.48
C ALA A 460 54.44 -20.08 -5.14
N SER A 461 55.04 -20.53 -4.04
CA SER A 461 54.69 -20.19 -2.64
C SER A 461 55.90 -19.52 -1.95
N PHE A 462 55.86 -19.32 -0.62
CA PHE A 462 56.90 -18.71 0.24
C PHE A 462 56.95 -17.15 0.20
N ASP A 463 57.19 -16.41 1.31
CA ASP A 463 57.04 -16.75 2.74
C ASP A 463 56.90 -15.50 3.64
N GLU A 464 56.94 -15.68 4.97
CA GLU A 464 56.82 -14.69 6.06
C GLU A 464 57.86 -13.54 6.12
N GLY A 465 57.45 -12.46 6.83
CA GLY A 465 58.31 -11.55 7.60
C GLY A 465 58.29 -10.07 7.17
N SER A 466 58.47 -9.06 8.03
CA SER A 466 58.23 -8.84 9.49
C SER A 466 58.84 -7.48 9.86
N THR A 467 58.25 -6.70 10.79
CA THR A 467 58.84 -5.50 11.47
C THR A 467 59.23 -4.30 10.56
N GLU A 468 59.34 -3.02 10.99
CA GLU A 468 59.08 -2.35 12.29
C GLU A 468 58.83 -0.81 12.15
N ASN A 469 57.92 -0.27 12.98
CA ASN A 469 57.95 1.02 13.73
C ASN A 469 58.23 2.44 13.11
N LEU A 470 57.86 3.45 13.94
CA LEU A 470 58.09 4.91 13.89
C LEU A 470 57.13 5.74 12.98
N GLY A 471 56.58 6.89 13.42
CA GLY A 471 56.74 7.61 14.70
C GLY A 471 55.72 8.74 14.95
N ASP A 472 55.88 9.46 16.07
CA ASP A 472 54.87 10.33 16.74
C ASP A 472 54.43 11.64 16.04
N GLY A 473 53.32 12.21 16.52
CA GLY A 473 52.93 13.61 16.30
C GLY A 473 51.78 14.11 17.21
N VAL A 474 52.09 14.91 18.24
CA VAL A 474 51.11 15.44 19.22
C VAL A 474 51.30 16.94 19.49
N TYR A 475 50.25 17.75 19.29
CA TYR A 475 50.03 19.09 19.87
C TYR A 475 48.50 19.31 19.97
N VAL A 476 47.84 19.39 21.14
CA VAL A 476 47.86 20.37 22.25
C VAL A 476 46.79 21.47 22.13
N SER A 477 46.06 21.66 23.24
CA SER A 477 44.87 22.49 23.45
C SER A 477 45.11 24.00 23.44
N VAL A 478 44.05 24.77 23.13
CA VAL A 478 43.79 26.11 23.69
C VAL A 478 42.32 26.17 24.14
N MET A 479 42.03 26.88 25.24
CA MET A 479 40.70 27.05 25.83
C MET A 479 40.46 28.54 26.11
N TYR A 480 39.26 29.09 25.87
CA TYR A 480 38.88 30.43 26.35
C TYR A 480 37.40 30.52 26.75
N THR A 481 37.08 31.55 27.56
CA THR A 481 36.38 31.33 28.83
C THR A 481 35.63 32.59 29.30
N ILE A 482 34.32 32.43 29.57
CA ILE A 482 33.45 33.17 30.54
C ILE A 482 33.38 34.71 30.49
N LEU A 483 32.14 35.22 30.44
CA LEU A 483 31.64 36.41 31.17
C LEU A 483 30.22 36.06 31.69
N SER A 484 30.02 35.87 33.00
CA SER A 484 29.45 36.82 33.99
C SER A 484 28.03 37.33 33.63
N THR A 485 26.90 36.87 34.20
CA THR A 485 26.40 36.74 35.60
C THR A 485 25.65 37.98 36.14
N ASP A 486 24.75 37.72 37.10
CA ASP A 486 24.11 38.64 38.06
C ASP A 486 22.91 39.51 37.57
N SER A 487 21.80 39.68 38.31
CA SER A 487 21.42 39.16 39.65
C SER A 487 19.89 39.22 39.97
N VAL A 488 19.41 38.27 40.81
CA VAL A 488 18.48 38.43 41.98
C VAL A 488 17.25 39.36 41.84
N GLN A 489 15.98 39.01 42.11
CA GLN A 489 15.24 37.79 42.57
C GLN A 489 13.74 37.96 42.18
N CYS A 490 12.67 37.23 42.57
CA CYS A 490 12.28 36.24 43.62
C CYS A 490 11.36 35.15 42.95
N ILE A 491 10.88 34.02 43.51
CA ILE A 491 10.12 33.65 44.74
C ILE A 491 8.69 34.29 44.74
N GLN A 492 7.55 33.58 44.61
CA GLN A 492 7.15 32.28 45.21
C GLN A 492 5.97 31.58 44.45
N ASN A 493 5.76 30.28 44.73
CA ASN A 493 4.50 29.50 44.57
C ASN A 493 3.84 29.26 43.19
N SER A 494 4.18 28.14 42.56
CA SER A 494 3.21 27.07 42.23
C SER A 494 3.92 25.71 42.09
N LEU A 495 3.21 24.59 42.33
CA LEU A 495 3.83 23.26 42.44
C LEU A 495 3.89 22.50 41.11
N ILE A 496 5.10 22.02 40.79
CA ILE A 496 5.44 20.70 40.23
C ILE A 496 4.25 19.86 39.68
N ILE A 497 4.07 19.88 38.36
CA ILE A 497 3.91 18.64 37.56
C ILE A 497 4.78 18.80 36.30
N ASN A 498 6.02 18.34 36.37
CA ASN A 498 6.95 18.36 35.24
C ASN A 498 7.04 16.96 34.63
N THR A 499 6.01 16.57 33.85
CA THR A 499 6.06 15.36 33.04
C THR A 499 7.00 15.59 31.85
N GLN A 500 7.78 14.57 31.48
CA GLN A 500 8.83 14.70 30.47
C GLN A 500 8.28 15.01 29.07
N MET A 501 8.34 16.28 28.65
CA MET A 501 8.23 16.62 27.22
C MET A 501 9.58 16.41 26.54
N GLY A 502 9.75 15.22 25.95
CA GLY A 502 10.71 15.03 24.86
C GLY A 502 10.33 15.90 23.65
N LYS A 503 11.24 16.04 22.67
CA LYS A 503 10.93 16.76 21.43
C LYS A 503 9.87 15.97 20.63
N SER A 504 8.61 16.36 20.77
CA SER A 504 7.47 15.76 20.07
C SER A 504 7.54 15.97 18.55
N ASN A 505 7.03 15.01 17.79
CA ASN A 505 6.96 15.12 16.33
C ASN A 505 5.82 16.09 15.94
N PRO A 506 6.08 17.18 15.18
CA PRO A 506 5.03 18.14 14.82
C PRO A 506 3.88 17.53 13.99
N ASP A 507 4.13 16.40 13.31
CA ASP A 507 3.12 15.70 12.49
C ASP A 507 2.23 14.73 13.32
N GLU A 508 2.45 14.61 14.63
CA GLU A 508 1.71 13.71 15.54
C GLU A 508 0.18 13.95 15.50
N LYS A 509 -0.60 12.89 15.30
CA LYS A 509 -2.07 12.95 15.27
C LYS A 509 -2.64 13.06 16.70
N ILE A 510 -3.28 14.19 16.99
CA ILE A 510 -3.89 14.47 18.30
C ILE A 510 -5.36 14.02 18.38
N LEU A 511 -6.14 14.25 17.32
CA LEU A 511 -7.60 14.03 17.31
C LEU A 511 -8.06 13.49 15.96
N SER A 512 -9.19 12.78 15.98
CA SER A 512 -10.04 12.54 14.81
C SER A 512 -11.44 12.92 15.24
N TYR A 513 -12.10 13.78 14.48
CA TYR A 513 -13.47 14.18 14.73
C TYR A 513 -14.20 14.13 13.39
N GLU A 514 -15.24 13.28 13.32
CA GLU A 514 -15.81 12.82 12.05
C GLU A 514 -14.69 12.37 11.08
N ASP A 515 -14.63 12.93 9.88
CA ASP A 515 -13.62 12.61 8.87
C ASP A 515 -12.34 13.45 9.00
N VAL A 516 -12.35 14.51 9.83
CA VAL A 516 -11.22 15.44 10.01
C VAL A 516 -10.16 14.86 10.95
N VAL A 517 -8.89 15.06 10.58
CA VAL A 517 -7.71 14.65 11.35
C VAL A 517 -6.90 15.88 11.74
N LEU A 518 -6.90 16.20 13.04
CA LEU A 518 -6.05 17.25 13.59
C LEU A 518 -4.72 16.66 14.08
N ARG A 519 -3.64 17.40 13.81
CA ARG A 519 -2.26 17.11 14.20
C ARG A 519 -1.77 18.14 15.22
N ARG A 520 -0.60 17.88 15.82
CA ARG A 520 -0.03 18.78 16.84
C ARG A 520 0.20 20.19 16.30
N SER A 521 0.68 20.30 15.06
CA SER A 521 0.82 21.57 14.34
C SER A 521 -0.48 22.40 14.26
N ASP A 522 -1.65 21.75 14.11
CA ASP A 522 -2.94 22.45 14.03
C ASP A 522 -3.34 23.08 15.39
N LEU A 523 -2.92 22.47 16.53
CA LEU A 523 -3.04 23.10 17.85
C LEU A 523 -2.09 24.28 18.02
N ASP A 524 -0.91 24.25 17.41
CA ASP A 524 0.08 25.33 17.52
C ASP A 524 -0.32 26.56 16.68
N ILE A 525 -1.04 26.35 15.56
CA ILE A 525 -1.75 27.41 14.82
C ILE A 525 -2.78 28.12 15.74
N LEU A 526 -3.55 27.36 16.51
CA LEU A 526 -4.56 27.92 17.43
C LEU A 526 -3.97 28.62 18.66
N GLN A 527 -2.69 28.40 19.00
CA GLN A 527 -2.03 29.05 20.13
C GLN A 527 -1.39 30.42 19.79
N GLY A 528 -1.26 30.77 18.51
CA GLY A 528 -0.62 32.01 18.07
C GLY A 528 -1.48 32.87 17.12
N PRO A 529 -0.98 34.06 16.73
CA PRO A 529 -1.63 34.96 15.77
C PRO A 529 -1.41 34.47 14.32
N TYR A 530 -1.90 33.26 14.03
CA TYR A 530 -1.71 32.58 12.75
C TYR A 530 -3.04 32.43 12.00
N PHE A 531 -2.97 32.49 10.67
CA PHE A 531 -4.05 32.11 9.76
C PHE A 531 -4.53 30.68 10.07
N LEU A 532 -5.85 30.44 9.99
CA LEU A 532 -6.36 29.08 10.06
C LEU A 532 -6.11 28.36 8.72
N ASN A 533 -5.75 27.09 8.78
CA ASN A 533 -5.74 26.20 7.62
C ASN A 533 -7.11 25.53 7.42
N ASP A 534 -7.25 24.89 6.27
CA ASP A 534 -8.41 24.11 5.86
C ASP A 534 -8.92 23.20 6.98
N ARG A 535 -8.04 22.42 7.63
CA ARG A 535 -8.41 21.42 8.64
C ARG A 535 -9.08 22.01 9.87
N ILE A 536 -8.67 23.20 10.32
CA ILE A 536 -9.28 23.84 11.50
C ILE A 536 -10.67 24.40 11.15
N ILE A 537 -10.82 24.96 9.94
CA ILE A 537 -12.12 25.44 9.44
C ILE A 537 -13.07 24.26 9.22
N GLU A 538 -12.59 23.19 8.58
CA GLU A 538 -13.32 21.94 8.34
C GLU A 538 -13.74 21.26 9.66
N PHE A 539 -12.84 21.13 10.63
CA PHE A 539 -13.14 20.61 11.97
C PHE A 539 -14.30 21.37 12.63
N TYR A 540 -14.29 22.70 12.55
CA TYR A 540 -15.34 23.51 13.15
C TYR A 540 -16.66 23.44 12.35
N PHE A 541 -16.59 23.31 11.02
CA PHE A 541 -17.77 23.13 10.16
C PHE A 541 -18.42 21.74 10.39
N SER A 542 -17.63 20.68 10.57
CA SER A 542 -18.09 19.39 11.09
C SER A 542 -18.78 19.59 12.45
N TYR A 543 -18.08 20.14 13.45
CA TYR A 543 -18.62 20.33 14.80
C TYR A 543 -19.94 21.13 14.84
N LEU A 544 -20.07 22.19 14.05
CA LEU A 544 -21.33 22.95 13.92
C LEU A 544 -22.46 22.09 13.35
N SER A 545 -22.16 21.24 12.37
CA SER A 545 -23.10 20.32 11.72
C SER A 545 -23.53 19.18 12.65
N SER A 546 -22.59 18.56 13.37
CA SER A 546 -22.88 17.52 14.38
C SER A 546 -23.68 18.07 15.56
N SER A 547 -23.44 19.34 15.93
CA SER A 547 -24.13 20.00 17.05
C SER A 547 -25.55 20.47 16.72
N ASN A 548 -25.84 20.73 15.44
CA ASN A 548 -27.16 21.17 14.96
C ASN A 548 -27.57 20.37 13.71
N PRO A 549 -27.85 19.05 13.86
CA PRO A 549 -28.09 18.16 12.72
C PRO A 549 -29.39 18.51 11.99
N CYS A 550 -29.26 19.20 10.87
CA CYS A 550 -30.37 19.63 10.01
C CYS A 550 -30.05 19.29 8.55
N GLU A 551 -30.78 18.35 7.94
CA GLU A 551 -30.52 17.91 6.56
C GLU A 551 -30.75 19.01 5.51
N GLU A 552 -31.45 20.09 5.86
CA GLU A 552 -31.70 21.25 5.00
C GLU A 552 -30.52 22.23 4.96
N ILE A 553 -29.60 22.17 5.94
CA ILE A 553 -28.36 22.96 6.00
C ILE A 553 -27.22 22.16 5.36
N LEU A 554 -26.25 22.85 4.78
CA LEU A 554 -25.00 22.27 4.29
C LEU A 554 -23.83 23.21 4.55
N LEU A 555 -22.92 22.80 5.41
CA LEU A 555 -21.60 23.40 5.55
C LEU A 555 -20.63 22.65 4.63
N VAL A 556 -20.11 23.33 3.61
CA VAL A 556 -19.25 22.71 2.59
C VAL A 556 -17.79 22.79 3.04
N PRO A 557 -17.00 21.69 2.96
CA PRO A 557 -15.59 21.72 3.32
C PRO A 557 -14.77 22.74 2.50
N PRO A 558 -13.65 23.25 3.05
CA PRO A 558 -12.68 24.05 2.32
C PRO A 558 -12.15 23.35 1.06
N SER A 559 -11.79 22.07 1.16
CA SER A 559 -11.34 21.24 0.03
C SER A 559 -12.32 21.30 -1.15
N ILE A 560 -13.61 21.14 -0.87
CA ILE A 560 -14.68 21.10 -1.86
C ILE A 560 -14.96 22.47 -2.46
N SER A 561 -14.94 23.52 -1.65
CA SER A 561 -15.14 24.89 -2.16
C SER A 561 -13.98 25.32 -3.08
N PHE A 562 -12.74 24.98 -2.72
CA PHE A 562 -11.55 25.14 -3.56
C PHE A 562 -11.64 24.34 -4.87
N TRP A 563 -12.04 23.06 -4.80
CA TRP A 563 -12.21 22.22 -5.99
C TRP A 563 -13.29 22.75 -6.93
N ILE A 564 -14.43 23.23 -6.43
CA ILE A 564 -15.51 23.78 -7.27
C ILE A 564 -15.04 25.03 -8.05
N MET A 565 -14.19 25.88 -7.47
CA MET A 565 -13.63 27.05 -8.16
C MET A 565 -12.64 26.67 -9.27
N ASN A 566 -11.90 25.56 -9.09
CA ASN A 566 -10.77 25.18 -9.94
C ASN A 566 -11.05 23.98 -10.88
N CYS A 567 -12.21 23.34 -10.78
CA CYS A 567 -12.62 22.24 -11.66
C CYS A 567 -12.98 22.73 -13.08
N PRO A 568 -12.56 22.02 -14.15
CA PRO A 568 -13.10 22.23 -15.49
C PRO A 568 -14.62 22.08 -15.55
N THR A 569 -15.27 22.72 -16.54
CA THR A 569 -16.73 22.62 -16.74
C THR A 569 -17.19 21.20 -17.11
N GLU A 570 -16.30 20.37 -17.65
CA GLU A 570 -16.54 18.95 -17.90
C GLU A 570 -16.38 18.15 -16.60
N GLY A 571 -17.45 17.47 -16.17
CA GLY A 571 -17.47 16.68 -14.92
C GLY A 571 -18.04 17.39 -13.69
N LEU A 572 -18.07 18.73 -13.65
CA LEU A 572 -18.57 19.50 -12.50
C LEU A 572 -20.00 19.09 -12.07
N LYS A 573 -20.88 18.69 -13.00
CA LYS A 573 -22.22 18.18 -12.69
C LYS A 573 -22.20 16.89 -11.85
N GLU A 574 -21.35 15.92 -12.20
CA GLU A 574 -21.22 14.65 -11.47
C GLU A 574 -20.61 14.85 -10.08
N PHE A 575 -19.79 15.89 -9.94
CA PHE A 575 -19.18 16.29 -8.67
C PHE A 575 -20.18 17.02 -7.74
N LEU A 576 -21.09 17.83 -8.28
CA LEU A 576 -22.06 18.61 -7.50
C LEU A 576 -23.36 17.85 -7.18
N GLU A 577 -23.78 16.88 -8.00
CA GLU A 577 -24.99 16.06 -7.75
C GLU A 577 -25.02 15.42 -6.33
N PRO A 578 -23.93 14.85 -5.80
CA PRO A 578 -23.89 14.29 -4.45
C PRO A 578 -24.20 15.29 -3.32
N LEU A 579 -23.86 16.58 -3.47
CA LEU A 579 -24.15 17.63 -2.48
C LEU A 579 -25.66 17.91 -2.32
N ARG A 580 -26.49 17.45 -3.26
CA ARG A 580 -27.97 17.64 -3.26
C ARG A 580 -28.40 19.10 -3.12
N LEU A 581 -27.65 20.03 -3.72
CA LEU A 581 -27.87 21.48 -3.61
C LEU A 581 -29.33 21.96 -3.83
N PRO A 582 -30.13 21.41 -4.77
CA PRO A 582 -31.55 21.79 -4.92
C PRO A 582 -32.39 21.61 -3.65
N PHE A 583 -32.08 20.60 -2.83
CA PHE A 583 -32.80 20.23 -1.61
C PHE A 583 -32.31 20.97 -0.35
N LYS A 584 -31.34 21.87 -0.48
CA LYS A 584 -30.80 22.65 0.65
C LYS A 584 -31.49 24.01 0.78
N HIS A 585 -31.81 24.37 2.02
CA HIS A 585 -32.33 25.68 2.41
C HIS A 585 -31.21 26.69 2.69
N LEU A 586 -30.08 26.22 3.23
CA LEU A 586 -28.87 26.99 3.45
C LEU A 586 -27.66 26.19 2.95
N VAL A 587 -26.78 26.83 2.18
CA VAL A 587 -25.46 26.27 1.84
C VAL A 587 -24.39 27.32 2.14
N ILE A 588 -23.38 26.97 2.95
CA ILE A 588 -22.24 27.85 3.26
C ILE A 588 -20.97 27.24 2.68
N PHE A 589 -20.27 28.04 1.88
CA PHE A 589 -18.96 27.74 1.33
C PHE A 589 -17.90 28.68 1.93
N PRO A 590 -16.82 28.17 2.54
CA PRO A 590 -15.61 28.97 2.78
C PRO A 590 -14.91 29.24 1.42
N VAL A 591 -14.40 30.45 1.24
CA VAL A 591 -13.73 30.89 0.00
C VAL A 591 -12.31 31.31 0.33
N ASN A 592 -11.37 30.90 -0.53
CA ASN A 592 -9.94 31.14 -0.42
C ASN A 592 -9.41 31.55 -1.82
N ASP A 593 -8.45 32.47 -1.84
CA ASP A 593 -7.83 33.11 -3.01
C ASP A 593 -6.72 32.27 -3.69
N ASN A 594 -6.55 31.01 -3.32
CA ASN A 594 -5.56 30.11 -3.94
C ASN A 594 -5.90 29.78 -5.40
N ASP A 595 -4.98 30.12 -6.30
CA ASP A 595 -5.03 29.77 -7.73
C ASP A 595 -4.18 28.53 -8.07
N ASP A 596 -3.26 28.12 -7.20
CA ASP A 596 -2.37 26.97 -7.41
C ASP A 596 -3.01 25.63 -6.98
N VAL A 597 -3.57 24.92 -7.96
CA VAL A 597 -4.11 23.54 -7.81
C VAL A 597 -3.03 22.50 -7.47
N GLY A 598 -1.74 22.81 -7.70
CA GLY A 598 -0.61 21.98 -7.26
C GLY A 598 -0.28 22.11 -5.77
N LYS A 599 -0.82 23.11 -5.07
CA LYS A 599 -0.50 23.44 -3.68
C LYS A 599 -1.74 23.42 -2.79
N ALA A 600 -1.91 22.34 -2.03
CA ALA A 600 -2.85 22.27 -0.91
C ALA A 600 -2.48 23.28 0.19
N GLU A 601 -3.49 23.79 0.92
CA GLU A 601 -3.32 24.78 2.01
C GLU A 601 -2.59 26.06 1.52
N GLY A 602 -2.99 26.54 0.32
CA GLY A 602 -2.53 27.80 -0.29
C GLY A 602 -3.43 29.01 0.00
N GLY A 603 -3.24 30.08 -0.78
CA GLY A 603 -3.94 31.37 -0.61
C GLY A 603 -3.31 32.31 0.42
N THR A 604 -3.93 33.47 0.61
CA THR A 604 -3.56 34.52 1.58
C THR A 604 -4.75 35.01 2.42
N HIS A 605 -6.00 34.76 2.04
CA HIS A 605 -7.18 35.29 2.72
C HIS A 605 -8.43 34.39 2.63
N TRP A 606 -9.19 34.34 3.72
CA TRP A 606 -10.45 33.58 3.83
C TRP A 606 -11.68 34.50 3.90
N SER A 607 -12.70 34.15 3.12
CA SER A 607 -14.04 34.76 3.15
C SER A 607 -15.13 33.68 3.11
N LEU A 608 -16.40 34.09 3.11
CA LEU A 608 -17.55 33.18 3.20
C LEU A 608 -18.61 33.53 2.17
N LEU A 609 -19.10 32.53 1.43
CA LEU A 609 -20.22 32.65 0.50
C LEU A 609 -21.38 31.79 1.00
N ALA A 610 -22.51 32.40 1.38
CA ALA A 610 -23.69 31.70 1.86
C ALA A 610 -24.88 31.88 0.92
N PHE A 611 -25.49 30.77 0.51
CA PHE A 611 -26.71 30.72 -0.28
C PHE A 611 -27.94 30.54 0.60
N ASP A 612 -28.91 31.44 0.49
CA ASP A 612 -30.25 31.29 1.04
C ASP A 612 -31.25 30.89 -0.04
N ARG A 613 -31.95 29.78 0.20
CA ARG A 613 -33.06 29.29 -0.60
C ARG A 613 -34.29 30.20 -0.58
N LYS A 614 -34.62 30.81 0.56
CA LYS A 614 -35.88 31.56 0.76
C LYS A 614 -35.88 32.86 -0.05
N SER A 615 -34.77 33.58 0.00
CA SER A 615 -34.51 34.83 -0.76
C SER A 615 -33.91 34.56 -2.15
N ASN A 616 -33.54 33.30 -2.45
CA ASN A 616 -32.83 32.87 -3.65
C ASN A 616 -31.58 33.74 -3.92
N VAL A 617 -30.71 33.89 -2.92
CA VAL A 617 -29.62 34.87 -2.92
C VAL A 617 -28.32 34.24 -2.43
N PHE A 618 -27.21 34.59 -3.08
CA PHE A 618 -25.86 34.29 -2.62
C PHE A 618 -25.27 35.53 -1.96
N VAL A 619 -25.01 35.48 -0.65
CA VAL A 619 -24.38 36.55 0.10
C VAL A 619 -22.90 36.24 0.31
N HIS A 620 -22.03 37.11 -0.19
CA HIS A 620 -20.61 37.09 0.16
C HIS A 620 -20.35 37.94 1.41
N HIS A 621 -19.55 37.40 2.32
CA HIS A 621 -19.08 38.03 3.55
C HIS A 621 -17.55 38.01 3.55
N ASP A 622 -16.94 39.20 3.51
CA ASP A 622 -15.49 39.38 3.47
C ASP A 622 -15.03 40.27 4.63
N SER A 623 -14.06 39.81 5.41
CA SER A 623 -13.48 40.54 6.55
C SER A 623 -12.35 41.51 6.17
N CYS A 624 -11.89 41.50 4.91
CA CYS A 624 -10.77 42.29 4.39
C CYS A 624 -11.17 43.07 3.12
N SER A 625 -12.23 43.88 3.22
CA SER A 625 -12.63 44.90 2.23
C SER A 625 -12.92 44.40 0.80
N GLY A 626 -13.34 43.14 0.66
CA GLY A 626 -13.69 42.55 -0.65
C GLY A 626 -12.51 41.97 -1.42
N MET A 627 -11.44 41.58 -0.72
CA MET A 627 -10.28 40.90 -1.30
C MET A 627 -10.67 39.64 -2.10
N ASN A 628 -11.60 38.84 -1.59
CA ASN A 628 -12.08 37.60 -2.24
C ASN A 628 -13.34 37.82 -3.12
N THR A 629 -13.74 39.07 -3.40
CA THR A 629 -14.92 39.39 -4.22
C THR A 629 -14.86 38.82 -5.64
N TRP A 630 -13.68 38.50 -6.18
CA TRP A 630 -13.54 37.82 -7.47
C TRP A 630 -13.77 36.31 -7.35
N ASP A 631 -13.11 35.66 -6.40
CA ASP A 631 -13.18 34.21 -6.15
C ASP A 631 -14.56 33.77 -5.67
N ALA A 632 -15.21 34.57 -4.83
CA ALA A 632 -16.59 34.35 -4.44
C ALA A 632 -17.57 34.44 -5.63
N LYS A 633 -17.28 35.27 -6.63
CA LYS A 633 -18.06 35.31 -7.90
C LYS A 633 -17.73 34.14 -8.80
N ARG A 634 -16.47 33.69 -8.83
CA ARG A 634 -16.03 32.48 -9.54
C ARG A 634 -16.75 31.24 -9.00
N LEU A 635 -16.79 31.06 -7.67
CA LEU A 635 -17.55 30.00 -7.00
C LEU A 635 -19.05 30.10 -7.26
N TYR A 636 -19.63 31.29 -7.10
CA TYR A 636 -21.04 31.55 -7.42
C TYR A 636 -21.38 31.13 -8.86
N ASN A 637 -20.59 31.55 -9.86
CA ASN A 637 -20.80 31.18 -11.26
C ASN A 637 -20.74 29.66 -11.49
N ALA A 638 -19.90 28.93 -10.74
CA ALA A 638 -19.79 27.49 -10.82
C ALA A 638 -21.00 26.76 -10.19
N VAL A 639 -21.59 27.27 -9.09
CA VAL A 639 -22.68 26.58 -8.38
C VAL A 639 -24.09 27.08 -8.71
N VAL A 640 -24.25 28.30 -9.26
CA VAL A 640 -25.57 28.93 -9.46
C VAL A 640 -26.49 28.12 -10.38
N GLY A 641 -25.93 27.43 -11.38
CA GLY A 641 -26.69 26.53 -12.26
C GLY A 641 -27.18 25.23 -11.62
N PHE A 642 -26.71 24.91 -10.40
CA PHE A 642 -26.97 23.63 -9.71
C PHE A 642 -27.82 23.78 -8.44
N VAL A 643 -28.13 25.00 -8.01
CA VAL A 643 -29.06 25.24 -6.90
C VAL A 643 -30.53 25.18 -7.31
N SER A 644 -30.88 25.28 -8.60
CA SER A 644 -32.27 25.20 -9.07
C SER A 644 -32.65 23.81 -9.61
N ASP A 645 -33.89 23.39 -9.41
CA ASP A 645 -34.42 22.18 -10.05
C ASP A 645 -34.42 22.31 -11.58
N SER A 646 -34.14 21.20 -12.24
CA SER A 646 -33.73 21.16 -13.64
C SER A 646 -34.89 21.35 -14.64
N ASN A 647 -35.33 22.60 -14.84
CA ASN A 647 -35.91 23.10 -16.10
C ASN A 647 -36.11 24.64 -16.16
N SER A 648 -35.37 25.43 -15.37
CA SER A 648 -35.34 26.89 -15.48
C SER A 648 -33.96 27.44 -15.18
N ALA A 649 -33.60 28.55 -15.83
CA ALA A 649 -32.37 29.26 -15.52
C ALA A 649 -32.43 29.79 -14.09
N SER A 650 -31.37 29.56 -13.32
CA SER A 650 -31.29 30.03 -11.94
C SER A 650 -31.17 31.55 -11.90
N ASN A 651 -32.23 32.21 -11.45
CA ASN A 651 -32.27 33.66 -11.21
C ASN A 651 -31.74 34.02 -9.81
N ALA A 652 -30.88 33.18 -9.20
CA ALA A 652 -30.30 33.48 -7.90
C ALA A 652 -29.29 34.63 -8.00
N VAL A 653 -29.36 35.60 -7.09
CA VAL A 653 -28.59 36.86 -7.22
C VAL A 653 -27.38 36.85 -6.30
N TYR A 654 -26.20 37.23 -6.83
CA TYR A 654 -25.01 37.49 -6.02
C TYR A 654 -25.08 38.87 -5.33
N LYS A 655 -24.82 38.92 -4.02
CA LYS A 655 -24.89 40.11 -3.17
C LYS A 655 -23.65 40.22 -2.28
N GLU A 656 -22.91 41.31 -2.44
CA GLU A 656 -21.76 41.65 -1.59
C GLU A 656 -22.24 42.28 -0.26
N CYS A 657 -21.93 41.68 0.89
CA CYS A 657 -22.38 42.20 2.19
C CYS A 657 -21.45 43.31 2.69
N LYS A 658 -21.75 44.55 2.31
CA LYS A 658 -20.98 45.76 2.69
C LYS A 658 -20.91 46.02 4.21
N ASP A 659 -21.81 45.42 4.98
CA ASP A 659 -21.86 45.50 6.44
C ASP A 659 -21.10 44.36 7.16
N SER A 660 -20.37 43.51 6.41
CA SER A 660 -19.53 42.44 6.95
C SER A 660 -18.53 42.99 7.98
N PRO A 661 -18.45 42.41 9.19
CA PRO A 661 -17.46 42.80 10.18
C PRO A 661 -16.03 42.64 9.66
N GLN A 662 -15.25 43.72 9.73
CA GLN A 662 -13.89 43.79 9.20
C GLN A 662 -12.84 43.40 10.26
N GLN A 663 -11.78 42.71 9.83
CA GLN A 663 -10.59 42.45 10.65
C GLN A 663 -9.70 43.70 10.79
N ARG A 664 -8.83 43.71 11.80
CA ARG A 664 -7.88 44.82 12.06
C ARG A 664 -6.41 44.41 12.10
N ASN A 665 -6.14 43.11 12.06
CA ASN A 665 -4.84 42.50 12.31
C ASN A 665 -4.32 41.65 11.13
N GLY A 666 -5.20 41.29 10.18
CA GLY A 666 -4.82 40.73 8.87
C GLY A 666 -4.71 39.21 8.81
N TYR A 667 -4.77 38.49 9.95
CA TYR A 667 -4.57 37.03 10.02
C TYR A 667 -5.78 36.25 10.56
N ASP A 668 -6.81 36.91 11.11
CA ASP A 668 -7.97 36.25 11.73
C ASP A 668 -9.11 35.99 10.75
N CYS A 669 -8.91 36.19 9.44
CA CYS A 669 -9.94 36.00 8.41
C CYS A 669 -10.65 34.63 8.48
N GLY A 670 -9.92 33.54 8.76
CA GLY A 670 -10.50 32.22 8.98
C GLY A 670 -11.39 32.12 10.24
N LEU A 671 -11.10 32.89 11.30
CA LEU A 671 -11.97 33.00 12.48
C LEU A 671 -13.20 33.88 12.21
N TYR A 672 -13.09 34.89 11.34
CA TYR A 672 -14.27 35.59 10.84
C TYR A 672 -15.18 34.64 10.05
N VAL A 673 -14.63 33.76 9.20
CA VAL A 673 -15.40 32.73 8.48
C VAL A 673 -16.13 31.78 9.44
N THR A 674 -15.45 31.22 10.45
CA THR A 674 -16.11 30.31 11.41
C THR A 674 -17.12 31.03 12.31
N ALA A 675 -16.85 32.26 12.74
CA ALA A 675 -17.79 33.06 13.53
C ALA A 675 -19.05 33.45 12.74
N ILE A 676 -18.90 33.83 11.47
CA ILE A 676 -20.03 34.16 10.59
C ILE A 676 -20.86 32.90 10.30
N ALA A 677 -20.23 31.78 9.95
CA ALA A 677 -20.93 30.50 9.74
C ALA A 677 -21.75 30.09 10.97
N LYS A 678 -21.16 30.13 12.17
CA LYS A 678 -21.84 29.87 13.45
C LYS A 678 -23.09 30.75 13.63
N VAL A 679 -22.97 32.06 13.41
CA VAL A 679 -24.09 32.99 13.60
C VAL A 679 -25.20 32.77 12.58
N ILE A 680 -24.87 32.44 11.33
CA ILE A 680 -25.86 32.09 10.30
C ILE A 680 -26.59 30.79 10.69
N CYS A 681 -25.88 29.72 11.03
CA CYS A 681 -26.49 28.45 11.46
C CYS A 681 -27.43 28.63 12.67
N LEU A 682 -27.01 29.38 13.68
CA LEU A 682 -27.83 29.67 14.86
C LEU A 682 -29.07 30.53 14.52
N TRP A 683 -28.98 31.43 13.55
CA TRP A 683 -30.11 32.26 13.09
C TRP A 683 -31.15 31.44 12.32
N TYR A 684 -30.74 30.44 11.52
CA TYR A 684 -31.66 29.47 10.91
C TYR A 684 -32.27 28.54 11.98
N GLY A 685 -31.45 28.02 12.89
CA GLY A 685 -31.88 27.07 13.92
C GLY A 685 -32.86 27.61 14.97
N SER A 686 -32.95 28.93 15.16
CA SER A 686 -33.83 29.53 16.18
C SER A 686 -35.32 29.64 15.81
N GLY A 687 -35.70 29.32 14.57
CA GLY A 687 -37.08 29.40 14.08
C GLY A 687 -37.60 30.83 13.86
N GLU A 688 -38.72 30.98 13.15
CA GLU A 688 -39.23 32.31 12.78
C GLU A 688 -39.79 33.14 13.95
N GLU A 689 -40.23 32.51 15.05
CA GLU A 689 -40.89 33.20 16.17
C GLU A 689 -39.94 33.89 17.16
N ASN A 690 -38.67 33.44 17.25
CA ASN A 690 -37.70 33.97 18.24
C ASN A 690 -36.70 34.98 17.68
N ASN A 691 -36.61 35.15 16.35
CA ASN A 691 -35.62 36.02 15.72
C ASN A 691 -35.99 37.51 15.83
N ARG A 692 -35.58 38.15 16.94
CA ARG A 692 -35.68 39.62 17.16
C ARG A 692 -34.88 40.49 16.16
N TYR A 693 -34.18 39.87 15.22
CA TYR A 693 -33.20 40.49 14.32
C TYR A 693 -33.49 40.16 12.84
N LYS A 694 -34.75 40.30 12.41
CA LYS A 694 -35.12 40.26 10.98
C LYS A 694 -34.83 41.63 10.34
N ASP A 695 -33.87 41.67 9.42
CA ASP A 695 -33.62 42.84 8.58
C ASP A 695 -34.75 43.08 7.56
N LYS A 696 -34.73 44.22 6.88
CA LYS A 696 -35.67 44.55 5.78
C LYS A 696 -35.65 43.54 4.62
N ASP A 697 -34.56 42.78 4.50
CA ASP A 697 -34.36 41.75 3.48
C ASP A 697 -34.67 40.33 4.00
N ASP A 698 -35.21 40.18 5.21
CA ASP A 698 -35.49 38.91 5.92
C ASP A 698 -34.25 37.99 6.12
N LEU A 699 -33.04 38.56 6.08
CA LEU A 699 -31.74 37.89 6.19
C LEU A 699 -31.01 38.22 7.52
N TRP A 700 -29.86 37.56 7.74
CA TRP A 700 -29.11 37.51 9.01
C TRP A 700 -28.14 38.68 9.29
N PHE A 701 -28.15 39.78 8.52
CA PHE A 701 -27.03 40.75 8.54
C PHE A 701 -26.87 41.45 9.89
N SER A 702 -27.96 41.91 10.50
CA SER A 702 -27.97 42.48 11.85
C SER A 702 -27.46 41.48 12.90
N ALA A 703 -27.81 40.19 12.79
CA ALA A 703 -27.33 39.17 13.71
C ALA A 703 -25.80 38.95 13.59
N VAL A 704 -25.25 38.94 12.37
CA VAL A 704 -23.79 38.89 12.13
C VAL A 704 -23.11 40.16 12.64
N LYS A 705 -23.67 41.34 12.34
CA LYS A 705 -23.12 42.65 12.71
C LYS A 705 -23.08 42.89 14.23
N GLU A 706 -24.05 42.34 14.98
CA GLU A 706 -24.10 42.43 16.44
C GLU A 706 -23.22 41.36 17.13
N LYS A 707 -23.20 40.12 16.62
CA LYS A 707 -22.53 38.99 17.30
C LYS A 707 -21.07 38.81 16.90
N VAL A 708 -20.70 39.04 15.64
CA VAL A 708 -19.32 38.87 15.14
C VAL A 708 -18.51 40.15 15.38
N THR A 709 -18.25 40.43 16.65
CA THR A 709 -17.36 41.52 17.08
C THR A 709 -15.90 41.06 17.11
N THR A 710 -14.94 41.98 17.06
CA THR A 710 -13.51 41.63 17.20
C THR A 710 -13.20 40.91 18.52
N TYR A 711 -13.95 41.18 19.60
CA TYR A 711 -13.86 40.43 20.85
C TYR A 711 -14.33 38.97 20.65
N ALA A 712 -15.52 38.78 20.07
CA ALA A 712 -16.06 37.44 19.81
C ALA A 712 -15.16 36.61 18.87
N VAL A 713 -14.57 37.23 17.84
CA VAL A 713 -13.61 36.55 16.94
C VAL A 713 -12.33 36.14 17.66
N ASN A 714 -11.80 36.97 18.56
CA ASN A 714 -10.66 36.59 19.40
C ASN A 714 -11.00 35.39 20.30
N GLU A 715 -12.18 35.41 20.93
CA GLU A 715 -12.64 34.31 21.79
C GLU A 715 -12.96 33.02 21.02
N MET A 716 -13.32 33.09 19.74
CA MET A 716 -13.50 31.89 18.90
C MET A 716 -12.21 31.05 18.80
N ARG A 717 -11.02 31.68 18.87
CA ARG A 717 -9.74 30.94 18.92
C ARG A 717 -9.62 30.10 20.21
N ASN A 718 -10.03 30.69 21.34
CA ASN A 718 -10.12 30.01 22.64
C ASN A 718 -11.21 28.93 22.66
N GLU A 719 -12.37 29.18 22.02
CA GLU A 719 -13.47 28.22 21.92
C GLU A 719 -13.07 26.96 21.14
N ILE A 720 -12.52 27.10 19.92
CA ILE A 720 -12.09 25.98 19.08
C ILE A 720 -11.04 25.13 19.83
N LEU A 721 -10.06 25.79 20.46
CA LEU A 721 -9.02 25.13 21.24
C LEU A 721 -9.56 24.45 22.51
N GLY A 722 -10.60 25.00 23.16
CA GLY A 722 -11.32 24.37 24.26
C GLY A 722 -12.11 23.13 23.84
N LEU A 723 -12.81 23.21 22.70
CA LEU A 723 -13.55 22.09 22.10
C LEU A 723 -12.61 20.92 21.76
N ILE A 724 -11.45 21.20 21.13
CA ILE A 724 -10.44 20.17 20.82
C ILE A 724 -9.96 19.47 22.09
N ARG A 725 -9.67 20.22 23.16
CA ARG A 725 -9.25 19.65 24.45
C ARG A 725 -10.32 18.74 25.06
N SER A 726 -11.56 19.22 25.18
CA SER A 726 -12.68 18.43 25.71
C SER A 726 -12.90 17.13 24.92
N LEU A 727 -12.80 17.16 23.59
CA LEU A 727 -12.91 15.99 22.73
C LEU A 727 -11.71 15.02 22.86
N MET A 728 -10.52 15.51 23.22
CA MET A 728 -9.37 14.67 23.56
C MET A 728 -9.55 14.00 24.93
N ASP A 729 -10.03 14.73 25.95
CA ASP A 729 -10.20 14.22 27.31
C ASP A 729 -11.26 13.10 27.37
N VAL A 730 -12.41 13.31 26.70
CA VAL A 730 -13.47 12.29 26.53
C VAL A 730 -12.93 11.01 25.87
N LYS A 731 -12.00 11.16 24.91
CA LYS A 731 -11.37 10.03 24.22
C LYS A 731 -10.33 9.28 25.08
N GLN A 732 -9.80 9.91 26.12
CA GLN A 732 -8.89 9.28 27.10
C GLN A 732 -9.63 8.69 28.31
N GLY A 733 -10.95 8.88 28.42
CA GLY A 733 -11.76 8.34 29.52
C GLY A 733 -11.63 9.12 30.83
N LEU A 734 -11.13 10.36 30.77
CA LEU A 734 -11.07 11.25 31.93
C LEU A 734 -12.45 11.89 32.16
N PRO A 735 -12.90 12.05 33.42
CA PRO A 735 -14.16 12.72 33.73
C PRO A 735 -14.07 14.21 33.41
N VAL A 736 -15.07 14.73 32.68
CA VAL A 736 -15.20 16.17 32.39
C VAL A 736 -15.53 16.92 33.69
N THR A 737 -14.78 18.00 33.95
CA THR A 737 -14.93 18.89 35.11
C THR A 737 -15.46 20.26 34.72
#